data_AF-A0AAJ6ZSD4-F1
#
_entry.id   AF-A0AAJ6ZSD4-F1
#
_cell.length_a   1.000
_cell.length_b   1.000
_cell.length_c   1.000
_cell.angle_alpha   90.00
_cell.angle_beta   90.00
_cell.angle_gamma   90.00
#
_symmetry.space_group_name_H-M   'P 1'
#
loop_
_entity.id
_entity.type
_entity.pdbx_description
1 polymer ?
#
loop_
_entity_poly.entity_id
_entity_poly.type
_entity_poly.pdbx_seq_one_letter_code
_entity_poly.pdbx_strand_id
1 'polypeptide(L)'
;MIFSKAAISLLCVLLIISIFMASLLNIIATDHNFYTENKDEGLNYTKYLSQKYVKITDTNKNLIWFLQISDIHISIFRDPGRISQFQQFCDNTVKNIKPNIVLATGDLTDAKAKDNLGSSQVKKEWIYYYNIIQESGVTSDSIWLDIRGNHDNFNIKSINAQENYFRNYSVQGKTYPKSYVHILNENGVKVAFLGVDACPDPGIRRPFNFIGILDNQEQQHLQKLKLEAESKADHVVWFGHYPTSCILSLERDSQKLNLRHLISNVKGSQVYVCGHLHSMGGLVPQMYTIQRKGFLELELGDWKDNRMYRLAAIDHGIFSFVDQKHNTWPVVLVTNPKHALYAMPGREPLTLIRYSTHVRILAFSDVNIDTVQISYDKINWSECKLVETALYVCQWEPDLFKNGLHYLYVMATDEIGRKTIVDHPFSLDGSNLQFKVVPRILLMLDAGGVFQTLFGTLLMVNILPLVILRFQKRPPKCRRSIANKILRRIWLLTKIDRVFFPLVLYVLYIPFGPWIVGELIDGYIGVVFAWGIVIRGSYIPEPFTYMYGSVQLMFVHLPLVLVLAYCLEMRLFGQNLRGVKRVLKNLPFIFLLSIQLLLAYFYWLEYGTLAFIFGPLRTWSVFLNILLWYKTLTLPPDYCRSLLKLEDLPS
;
A
#
# COMPACT_ATOMS: atom_id res chain seq x y z
N MET A 1 28.65 33.62 18.83
CA MET A 1 28.57 32.15 18.98
C MET A 1 28.69 31.50 17.61
N ILE A 2 29.85 30.94 17.28
CA ILE A 2 30.02 30.17 16.04
C ILE A 2 29.72 28.72 16.41
N PHE A 3 28.51 28.24 16.07
CA PHE A 3 28.19 26.83 16.28
C PHE A 3 29.19 25.97 15.50
N SER A 4 29.77 24.97 16.16
CA SER A 4 30.67 24.04 15.48
C SER A 4 29.89 23.33 14.35
N LYS A 5 30.56 22.97 13.26
CA LYS A 5 29.93 22.24 12.14
C LYS A 5 29.23 20.94 12.59
N ALA A 6 29.73 20.34 13.67
CA ALA A 6 29.11 19.18 14.32
C ALA A 6 27.79 19.53 15.04
N ALA A 7 27.73 20.69 15.70
CA ALA A 7 26.52 21.17 16.36
C ALA A 7 25.42 21.51 15.34
N ILE A 8 25.79 22.12 14.20
CA ILE A 8 24.84 22.41 13.11
C ILE A 8 24.30 21.11 12.49
N SER A 9 25.17 20.13 12.23
CA SER A 9 24.78 18.81 11.70
C SER A 9 23.84 18.07 12.67
N LEU A 10 24.14 18.09 13.96
CA LEU A 10 23.28 17.51 14.99
C LEU A 10 21.92 18.21 15.07
N LEU A 11 21.89 19.54 14.96
CA LEU A 11 20.66 20.32 14.93
C LEU A 11 19.80 19.98 13.72
N CYS A 12 20.39 19.82 12.52
CA CYS A 12 19.67 19.40 11.33
C CYS A 12 19.09 17.99 11.47
N VAL A 13 19.85 17.05 12.03
CA VAL A 13 19.37 15.67 12.29
C VAL A 13 18.23 15.68 13.32
N LEU A 14 18.36 16.44 14.41
CA LEU A 14 17.32 16.59 15.42
C LEU A 14 16.07 17.26 14.85
N LEU A 15 16.21 18.24 13.95
CA LEU A 15 15.10 18.88 13.25
C LEU A 15 14.37 17.89 12.35
N ILE A 16 15.09 17.07 11.56
CA ILE A 16 14.49 16.05 10.69
C ILE A 16 13.77 14.99 11.53
N ILE A 17 14.39 14.52 12.62
CA ILE A 17 13.76 13.58 13.55
C ILE A 17 12.53 14.22 14.19
N SER A 18 12.59 15.49 14.59
CA SER A 18 11.47 16.21 15.18
C SER A 18 10.31 16.38 14.19
N ILE A 19 10.59 16.72 12.92
CA ILE A 19 9.58 16.83 11.85
C ILE A 19 8.96 15.45 11.58
N PHE A 20 9.78 14.40 11.48
CA PHE A 20 9.30 13.04 11.29
C PHE A 20 8.43 12.57 12.47
N MET A 21 8.90 12.79 13.70
CA MET A 21 8.15 12.46 14.91
C MET A 21 6.85 13.28 15.00
N ALA A 22 6.86 14.55 14.63
CA ALA A 22 5.65 15.38 14.58
C ALA A 22 4.65 14.86 13.54
N SER A 23 5.12 14.44 12.35
CA SER A 23 4.28 13.82 11.32
C SER A 23 3.67 12.50 11.82
N LEU A 24 4.48 11.65 12.45
CA LEU A 24 4.05 10.38 13.02
C LEU A 24 3.04 10.58 14.17
N LEU A 25 3.31 11.51 15.09
CA LEU A 25 2.40 11.87 16.17
C LEU A 25 1.08 12.43 15.64
N ASN A 26 1.10 13.23 14.57
CA ASN A 26 -0.10 13.76 13.93
C ASN A 26 -0.94 12.65 13.27
N ILE A 27 -0.30 11.69 12.61
CA ILE A 27 -0.98 10.47 12.13
C ILE A 27 -1.60 9.72 13.31
N ILE A 28 -0.86 9.58 14.42
CA ILE A 28 -1.36 8.89 15.60
C ILE A 28 -2.55 9.61 16.26
N ALA A 29 -2.55 10.95 16.23
CA ALA A 29 -3.59 11.78 16.82
C ALA A 29 -4.82 11.97 15.90
N THR A 30 -4.79 11.49 14.65
CA THR A 30 -5.82 11.81 13.65
C THR A 30 -7.22 11.41 14.09
N ASP A 31 -7.42 10.22 14.68
CA ASP A 31 -8.74 9.79 15.14
C ASP A 31 -9.30 10.77 16.19
N HIS A 32 -8.49 11.12 17.17
CA HIS A 32 -8.88 12.04 18.24
C HIS A 32 -9.21 13.43 17.68
N ASN A 33 -8.36 13.95 16.80
CA ASN A 33 -8.54 15.25 16.18
C ASN A 33 -9.80 15.26 15.30
N PHE A 34 -10.04 14.22 14.50
CA PHE A 34 -11.23 14.13 13.65
C PHE A 34 -12.53 14.23 14.47
N TYR A 35 -12.65 13.44 15.54
CA TYR A 35 -13.87 13.43 16.36
C TYR A 35 -14.07 14.68 17.22
N THR A 36 -13.02 15.49 17.42
CA THR A 36 -13.09 16.74 18.19
C THR A 36 -13.24 17.98 17.30
N GLU A 37 -12.52 18.04 16.18
CA GLU A 37 -12.41 19.22 15.31
C GLU A 37 -13.50 19.28 14.22
N ASN A 38 -13.98 18.14 13.70
CA ASN A 38 -14.95 18.11 12.59
C ASN A 38 -16.42 17.97 13.01
N LYS A 39 -16.78 18.29 14.27
CA LYS A 39 -18.18 18.16 14.73
C LYS A 39 -19.17 19.02 13.93
N ASP A 40 -18.74 20.18 13.46
CA ASP A 40 -19.60 21.13 12.74
C ASP A 40 -19.44 21.07 11.21
N GLU A 41 -18.35 20.47 10.71
CA GLU A 41 -18.15 20.29 9.27
C GLU A 41 -19.16 19.26 8.72
N GLY A 42 -19.98 19.68 7.76
CA GLY A 42 -20.97 18.80 7.12
C GLY A 42 -22.34 18.73 7.81
N LEU A 43 -22.57 19.51 8.89
CA LEU A 43 -23.84 19.51 9.64
C LEU A 43 -25.07 19.78 8.76
N ASN A 44 -24.97 20.70 7.80
CA ASN A 44 -26.05 20.96 6.84
C ASN A 44 -26.35 19.75 5.95
N TYR A 45 -25.31 18.99 5.58
CA TYR A 45 -25.45 17.82 4.72
C TYR A 45 -26.09 16.64 5.46
N THR A 46 -25.62 16.35 6.67
CA THR A 46 -26.20 15.28 7.50
C THR A 46 -27.63 15.61 7.95
N LYS A 47 -27.96 16.91 8.13
CA LYS A 47 -29.33 17.37 8.35
C LYS A 47 -30.21 17.13 7.12
N TYR A 48 -29.73 17.44 5.93
CA TYR A 48 -30.42 17.11 4.67
C TYR A 48 -30.69 15.60 4.57
N LEU A 49 -29.68 14.75 4.82
CA LEU A 49 -29.84 13.29 4.80
C LEU A 49 -30.85 12.82 5.86
N SER A 50 -30.81 13.39 7.07
CA SER A 50 -31.77 13.06 8.13
C SER A 50 -33.21 13.42 7.75
N GLN A 51 -33.41 14.56 7.08
CA GLN A 51 -34.72 14.96 6.57
C GLN A 51 -35.21 14.06 5.43
N LYS A 52 -34.30 13.61 4.56
CA LYS A 52 -34.60 12.68 3.47
C LYS A 52 -35.03 11.31 3.98
N TYR A 53 -34.27 10.74 4.92
CA TYR A 53 -34.47 9.37 5.38
C TYR A 53 -35.44 9.25 6.57
N VAL A 54 -35.69 10.33 7.29
CA VAL A 54 -36.69 10.48 8.37
C VAL A 54 -36.42 9.61 9.60
N LYS A 55 -36.55 8.29 9.50
CA LYS A 55 -36.46 7.36 10.64
C LYS A 55 -36.09 5.95 10.20
N ILE A 56 -35.23 5.28 10.97
CA ILE A 56 -34.90 3.87 10.79
C ILE A 56 -35.95 3.00 11.49
N THR A 57 -36.65 2.16 10.72
CA THR A 57 -37.73 1.28 11.19
C THR A 57 -37.49 -0.20 10.85
N ASP A 58 -38.55 -1.02 10.83
CA ASP A 58 -38.59 -2.43 10.44
C ASP A 58 -38.77 -2.67 8.93
N THR A 59 -38.74 -1.63 8.09
CA THR A 59 -38.97 -1.79 6.63
C THR A 59 -37.67 -1.94 5.87
N ASN A 60 -37.68 -2.63 4.73
CA ASN A 60 -36.49 -2.74 3.87
C ASN A 60 -36.16 -1.47 3.07
N LYS A 61 -36.89 -0.36 3.23
CA LYS A 61 -36.66 0.89 2.50
C LYS A 61 -35.28 1.49 2.82
N ASN A 62 -34.74 2.25 1.86
CA ASN A 62 -33.48 2.99 2.00
C ASN A 62 -32.27 2.10 2.32
N LEU A 63 -32.28 0.85 1.87
CA LEU A 63 -31.24 -0.13 2.09
C LEU A 63 -30.72 -0.64 0.74
N ILE A 64 -29.41 -0.57 0.57
CA ILE A 64 -28.69 -1.27 -0.50
C ILE A 64 -27.50 -2.01 0.10
N TRP A 65 -27.05 -3.07 -0.54
CA TRP A 65 -25.80 -3.75 -0.19
C TRP A 65 -25.01 -4.14 -1.43
N PHE A 66 -23.70 -4.19 -1.25
CA PHE A 66 -22.75 -4.49 -2.31
C PHE A 66 -21.59 -5.31 -1.77
N LEU A 67 -20.89 -5.99 -2.68
CA LEU A 67 -19.68 -6.72 -2.37
C LEU A 67 -18.44 -6.00 -2.90
N GLN A 68 -17.31 -6.25 -2.27
CA GLN A 68 -16.00 -5.92 -2.82
C GLN A 68 -15.12 -7.19 -2.81
N ILE A 69 -14.38 -7.41 -3.89
CA ILE A 69 -13.30 -8.38 -4.01
C ILE A 69 -12.07 -7.66 -4.58
N SER A 70 -10.88 -8.06 -4.17
CA SER A 70 -9.63 -7.43 -4.60
C SER A 70 -8.52 -8.46 -4.77
N ASP A 71 -7.53 -8.13 -5.60
CA ASP A 71 -6.28 -8.88 -5.71
C ASP A 71 -6.59 -10.36 -6.02
N ILE A 72 -7.38 -10.57 -7.08
CA ILE A 72 -7.87 -11.88 -7.53
C ILE A 72 -6.70 -12.74 -7.98
N HIS A 73 -5.75 -12.13 -8.71
CA HIS A 73 -4.55 -12.74 -9.25
C HIS A 73 -4.83 -14.11 -9.88
N ILE A 74 -5.76 -14.15 -10.84
CA ILE A 74 -5.95 -15.32 -11.69
C ILE A 74 -4.59 -15.69 -12.27
N SER A 75 -4.13 -16.90 -11.97
CA SER A 75 -2.83 -17.40 -12.39
C SER A 75 -2.94 -18.78 -13.00
N ILE A 76 -2.30 -18.96 -14.15
CA ILE A 76 -2.16 -20.29 -14.77
C ILE A 76 -0.91 -21.03 -14.30
N PHE A 77 -0.04 -20.36 -13.55
CA PHE A 77 1.23 -20.89 -13.08
C PHE A 77 1.25 -21.17 -11.58
N ARG A 78 0.36 -20.52 -10.81
CA ARG A 78 0.31 -20.55 -9.35
C ARG A 78 -1.09 -20.92 -8.90
N ASP A 79 -1.16 -21.61 -7.77
CA ASP A 79 -2.39 -21.97 -7.05
C ASP A 79 -3.66 -22.04 -7.91
N PRO A 80 -3.96 -23.20 -8.53
CA PRO A 80 -5.15 -23.35 -9.36
C PRO A 80 -6.46 -23.12 -8.58
N GLY A 81 -6.42 -23.17 -7.24
CA GLY A 81 -7.55 -22.85 -6.39
C GLY A 81 -8.05 -21.41 -6.56
N ARG A 82 -7.20 -20.46 -6.97
CA ARG A 82 -7.61 -19.07 -7.21
C ARG A 82 -8.70 -18.97 -8.26
N ILE A 83 -8.59 -19.78 -9.32
CA ILE A 83 -9.52 -19.82 -10.44
C ILE A 83 -10.83 -20.50 -10.01
N SER A 84 -10.76 -21.73 -9.50
CA SER A 84 -11.96 -22.50 -9.15
C SER A 84 -12.74 -21.87 -7.99
N GLN A 85 -12.07 -21.27 -7.01
CA GLN A 85 -12.74 -20.59 -5.92
C GLN A 85 -13.31 -19.25 -6.36
N PHE A 86 -12.69 -18.54 -7.31
CA PHE A 86 -13.28 -17.32 -7.87
C PHE A 86 -14.58 -17.64 -8.65
N GLN A 87 -14.60 -18.76 -9.38
CA GLN A 87 -15.85 -19.28 -9.95
C GLN A 87 -16.88 -19.57 -8.84
N GLN A 88 -16.50 -20.26 -7.76
CA GLN A 88 -17.41 -20.50 -6.62
C GLN A 88 -17.90 -19.21 -5.95
N PHE A 89 -17.07 -18.17 -5.86
CA PHE A 89 -17.50 -16.87 -5.37
C PHE A 89 -18.62 -16.31 -6.24
N CYS A 90 -18.45 -16.32 -7.56
CA CYS A 90 -19.47 -15.86 -8.50
C CYS A 90 -20.73 -16.73 -8.47
N ASP A 91 -20.58 -18.06 -8.46
CA ASP A 91 -21.70 -19.01 -8.53
C ASP A 91 -22.46 -19.19 -7.22
N ASN A 92 -21.80 -19.07 -6.08
CA ASN A 92 -22.42 -19.35 -4.80
C ASN A 92 -22.52 -18.08 -3.96
N THR A 93 -21.43 -17.37 -3.75
CA THR A 93 -21.44 -16.22 -2.81
C THR A 93 -22.26 -15.06 -3.37
N VAL A 94 -22.00 -14.64 -4.60
CA VAL A 94 -22.75 -13.53 -5.22
C VAL A 94 -24.21 -13.91 -5.44
N LYS A 95 -24.51 -15.14 -5.91
CA LYS A 95 -25.90 -15.60 -6.14
C LYS A 95 -26.73 -15.75 -4.87
N ASN A 96 -26.13 -16.11 -3.73
CA ASN A 96 -26.84 -16.19 -2.46
C ASN A 96 -27.00 -14.82 -1.78
N ILE A 97 -25.99 -13.95 -1.87
CA ILE A 97 -26.06 -12.60 -1.29
C ILE A 97 -26.92 -11.64 -2.13
N LYS A 98 -26.96 -11.84 -3.46
CA LYS A 98 -27.66 -11.00 -4.45
C LYS A 98 -27.39 -9.49 -4.24
N PRO A 99 -26.11 -9.06 -4.22
CA PRO A 99 -25.78 -7.66 -4.04
C PRO A 99 -26.22 -6.82 -5.24
N ASN A 100 -26.48 -5.53 -5.01
CA ASN A 100 -26.74 -4.60 -6.10
C ASN A 100 -25.51 -4.45 -7.01
N ILE A 101 -24.32 -4.42 -6.39
CA ILE A 101 -23.03 -4.20 -7.05
C ILE A 101 -21.97 -5.15 -6.50
N VAL A 102 -21.04 -5.56 -7.36
CA VAL A 102 -19.75 -6.14 -6.97
C VAL A 102 -18.62 -5.25 -7.47
N LEU A 103 -17.78 -4.76 -6.56
CA LEU A 103 -16.57 -4.00 -6.86
C LEU A 103 -15.38 -4.95 -6.96
N ALA A 104 -14.73 -5.02 -8.12
CA ALA A 104 -13.48 -5.76 -8.30
C ALA A 104 -12.31 -4.77 -8.38
N THR A 105 -11.63 -4.56 -7.26
CA THR A 105 -10.69 -3.43 -7.05
C THR A 105 -9.26 -3.69 -7.54
N GLY A 106 -9.13 -4.31 -8.72
CA GLY A 106 -7.85 -4.49 -9.42
C GLY A 106 -7.06 -5.73 -9.04
N ASP A 107 -5.94 -5.90 -9.76
CA ASP A 107 -5.12 -7.10 -9.82
C ASP A 107 -5.98 -8.34 -10.11
N LEU A 108 -6.74 -8.23 -11.20
CA LEU A 108 -7.63 -9.28 -11.70
C LEU A 108 -6.82 -10.50 -12.15
N THR A 109 -5.64 -10.25 -12.73
CA THR A 109 -4.70 -11.27 -13.21
C THR A 109 -3.37 -11.24 -12.45
N ASP A 110 -2.62 -12.35 -12.45
CA ASP A 110 -1.30 -12.39 -11.79
C ASP A 110 -0.20 -11.78 -12.67
N ALA A 111 -0.26 -11.91 -13.99
CA ALA A 111 0.68 -11.25 -14.93
C ALA A 111 2.17 -11.45 -14.58
N LYS A 112 2.48 -12.56 -13.90
CA LYS A 112 3.84 -12.97 -13.53
C LYS A 112 4.27 -14.12 -14.42
N ALA A 113 5.54 -14.10 -14.80
CA ALA A 113 6.16 -15.22 -15.48
C ALA A 113 6.14 -16.48 -14.60
N LYS A 114 6.25 -17.65 -15.24
CA LYS A 114 6.24 -18.96 -14.55
C LYS A 114 7.28 -19.05 -13.43
N ASP A 115 8.46 -18.46 -13.64
CA ASP A 115 9.56 -18.40 -12.66
C ASP A 115 9.36 -17.35 -11.55
N ASN A 116 8.30 -16.54 -11.61
CA ASN A 116 7.97 -15.44 -10.69
C ASN A 116 8.95 -14.25 -10.71
N LEU A 117 9.87 -14.24 -11.67
CA LEU A 117 10.87 -13.19 -11.81
C LEU A 117 10.31 -12.12 -12.74
N GLY A 118 10.00 -12.48 -13.99
CA GLY A 118 9.42 -11.60 -15.01
C GLY A 118 7.97 -11.17 -14.78
N SER A 119 7.56 -10.12 -15.48
CA SER A 119 6.16 -9.68 -15.56
C SER A 119 5.73 -9.29 -16.97
N SER A 120 4.57 -9.79 -17.39
CA SER A 120 3.93 -9.47 -18.66
C SER A 120 2.46 -9.91 -18.65
N GLN A 121 1.65 -9.33 -19.55
CA GLN A 121 0.25 -9.74 -19.69
C GLN A 121 0.15 -11.18 -20.22
N VAL A 122 -0.56 -12.04 -19.48
CA VAL A 122 -0.80 -13.44 -19.85
C VAL A 122 -2.25 -13.59 -20.33
N LYS A 123 -2.45 -13.63 -21.66
CA LYS A 123 -3.79 -13.69 -22.26
C LYS A 123 -4.69 -14.79 -21.69
N LYS A 124 -4.13 -15.96 -21.35
CA LYS A 124 -4.90 -17.09 -20.81
C LYS A 124 -5.51 -16.78 -19.43
N GLU A 125 -4.84 -15.99 -18.60
CA GLU A 125 -5.38 -15.54 -17.29
C GLU A 125 -6.60 -14.65 -17.49
N TRP A 126 -6.53 -13.71 -18.44
CA TRP A 126 -7.65 -12.86 -18.84
C TRP A 126 -8.83 -13.65 -19.42
N ILE A 127 -8.55 -14.69 -20.23
CA ILE A 127 -9.60 -15.58 -20.75
C ILE A 127 -10.30 -16.32 -19.60
N TYR A 128 -9.57 -16.79 -18.58
CA TYR A 128 -10.20 -17.40 -17.41
C TYR A 128 -11.08 -16.41 -16.65
N TYR A 129 -10.59 -15.20 -16.38
CA TYR A 129 -11.40 -14.17 -15.72
C TYR A 129 -12.69 -13.89 -16.50
N TYR A 130 -12.57 -13.64 -17.82
CA TYR A 130 -13.72 -13.38 -18.68
C TYR A 130 -14.71 -14.55 -18.70
N ASN A 131 -14.24 -15.78 -18.92
CA ASN A 131 -15.09 -16.96 -18.96
C ASN A 131 -15.83 -17.16 -17.64
N ILE A 132 -15.17 -16.99 -16.49
CA ILE A 132 -15.82 -17.14 -15.18
C ILE A 132 -16.97 -16.15 -15.03
N ILE A 133 -16.77 -14.88 -15.40
CA ILE A 133 -17.81 -13.84 -15.34
C ILE A 133 -18.98 -14.17 -16.29
N GLN A 134 -18.71 -14.69 -17.48
CA GLN A 134 -19.74 -15.04 -18.46
C GLN A 134 -20.51 -16.31 -18.07
N GLU A 135 -19.78 -17.40 -17.75
CA GLU A 135 -20.34 -18.72 -17.45
C GLU A 135 -21.11 -18.74 -16.13
N SER A 136 -20.67 -17.96 -15.12
CA SER A 136 -21.43 -17.80 -13.89
C SER A 136 -22.74 -17.03 -14.09
N GLY A 137 -22.84 -16.21 -15.15
CA GLY A 137 -23.96 -15.32 -15.37
C GLY A 137 -24.07 -14.18 -14.34
N VAL A 138 -23.03 -13.96 -13.52
CA VAL A 138 -23.06 -13.05 -12.35
C VAL A 138 -23.47 -11.61 -12.70
N THR A 139 -23.19 -11.18 -13.93
CA THR A 139 -23.56 -9.84 -14.44
C THR A 139 -25.04 -9.68 -14.77
N SER A 140 -25.82 -10.76 -14.75
CA SER A 140 -27.28 -10.73 -14.90
C SER A 140 -27.99 -10.35 -13.61
N ASP A 141 -27.40 -10.73 -12.46
CA ASP A 141 -27.99 -10.54 -11.14
C ASP A 141 -27.41 -9.33 -10.40
N SER A 142 -26.15 -8.98 -10.69
CA SER A 142 -25.42 -7.90 -10.01
C SER A 142 -24.60 -7.07 -10.99
N ILE A 143 -24.50 -5.77 -10.74
CA ILE A 143 -23.65 -4.89 -11.54
C ILE A 143 -22.18 -5.13 -11.16
N TRP A 144 -21.37 -5.59 -12.10
CA TRP A 144 -19.95 -5.84 -11.88
C TRP A 144 -19.09 -4.65 -12.31
N LEU A 145 -18.45 -3.99 -11.35
CA LEU A 145 -17.59 -2.81 -11.57
C LEU A 145 -16.13 -3.19 -11.32
N ASP A 146 -15.39 -3.52 -12.38
CA ASP A 146 -13.96 -3.79 -12.29
C ASP A 146 -13.10 -2.57 -12.67
N ILE A 147 -11.90 -2.53 -12.10
CA ILE A 147 -10.87 -1.53 -12.38
C ILE A 147 -9.51 -2.19 -12.41
N ARG A 148 -8.51 -1.55 -13.04
CA ARG A 148 -7.15 -2.11 -13.17
C ARG A 148 -6.36 -1.99 -11.88
N GLY A 149 -5.56 -3.01 -11.59
CA GLY A 149 -4.43 -2.93 -10.67
C GLY A 149 -3.07 -2.89 -11.38
N ASN A 150 -1.97 -2.86 -10.61
CA ASN A 150 -0.63 -2.79 -11.21
C ASN A 150 -0.29 -4.04 -12.02
N HIS A 151 -0.80 -5.22 -11.63
CA HIS A 151 -0.61 -6.45 -12.38
C HIS A 151 -1.33 -6.45 -13.72
N ASP A 152 -2.51 -5.84 -13.76
CA ASP A 152 -3.28 -5.66 -14.99
C ASP A 152 -2.65 -4.63 -15.95
N ASN A 153 -1.56 -3.98 -15.52
CA ASN A 153 -0.85 -2.95 -16.26
C ASN A 153 0.63 -3.28 -16.53
N PHE A 154 1.12 -4.47 -16.19
CA PHE A 154 2.52 -4.82 -16.47
C PHE A 154 2.81 -4.98 -17.97
N ASN A 155 3.90 -4.37 -18.44
CA ASN A 155 4.44 -4.50 -19.79
C ASN A 155 3.44 -4.08 -20.90
N ILE A 156 2.71 -2.98 -20.67
CA ILE A 156 1.73 -2.44 -21.62
C ILE A 156 2.26 -1.17 -22.26
N LYS A 157 2.33 -1.15 -23.60
CA LYS A 157 2.93 -0.05 -24.38
C LYS A 157 2.13 1.24 -24.37
N SER A 158 0.81 1.13 -24.27
CA SER A 158 -0.13 2.24 -24.14
C SER A 158 -1.50 1.71 -23.76
N ILE A 159 -2.40 2.57 -23.30
CA ILE A 159 -3.81 2.17 -23.06
C ILE A 159 -4.51 1.53 -24.28
N ASN A 160 -4.08 1.88 -25.50
CA ASN A 160 -4.66 1.37 -26.75
C ASN A 160 -3.94 0.14 -27.32
N ALA A 161 -2.93 -0.38 -26.62
CA ALA A 161 -2.15 -1.54 -27.06
C ALA A 161 -3.01 -2.81 -27.13
N GLN A 162 -2.68 -3.73 -28.04
CA GLN A 162 -3.40 -5.01 -28.17
C GLN A 162 -3.20 -5.90 -26.94
N GLU A 163 -2.07 -5.74 -26.28
CA GLU A 163 -1.67 -6.41 -25.05
C GLU A 163 -2.44 -5.87 -23.82
N ASN A 164 -3.16 -4.74 -23.94
CA ASN A 164 -4.08 -4.27 -22.89
C ASN A 164 -5.36 -5.12 -22.87
N TYR A 165 -5.27 -6.28 -22.26
CA TYR A 165 -6.36 -7.24 -22.19
C TYR A 165 -7.50 -6.82 -21.27
N PHE A 166 -7.29 -5.88 -20.33
CA PHE A 166 -8.39 -5.29 -19.56
C PHE A 166 -9.48 -4.75 -20.48
N ARG A 167 -9.11 -4.04 -21.56
CA ARG A 167 -10.07 -3.49 -22.53
C ARG A 167 -10.97 -4.55 -23.19
N ASN A 168 -10.47 -5.78 -23.35
CA ASN A 168 -11.12 -6.82 -24.14
C ASN A 168 -11.79 -7.91 -23.29
N TYR A 169 -11.31 -8.14 -22.07
CA TYR A 169 -11.69 -9.26 -21.22
C TYR A 169 -12.30 -8.86 -19.88
N SER A 170 -12.20 -7.59 -19.47
CA SER A 170 -12.90 -7.08 -18.29
C SER A 170 -14.33 -6.63 -18.63
N VAL A 171 -15.16 -6.44 -17.61
CA VAL A 171 -16.55 -6.00 -17.79
C VAL A 171 -16.60 -4.53 -18.20
N GLN A 172 -15.83 -3.68 -17.52
CA GLN A 172 -15.91 -2.23 -17.71
C GLN A 172 -14.89 -1.72 -18.74
N GLY A 173 -13.77 -2.41 -18.94
CA GLY A 173 -12.64 -1.93 -19.75
C GLY A 173 -12.95 -1.64 -21.22
N LYS A 174 -14.00 -2.25 -21.79
CA LYS A 174 -14.44 -1.95 -23.16
C LYS A 174 -15.03 -0.55 -23.28
N THR A 175 -15.76 -0.10 -22.26
CA THR A 175 -16.44 1.21 -22.21
C THR A 175 -15.55 2.25 -21.54
N TYR A 176 -14.88 1.85 -20.45
CA TYR A 176 -14.10 2.71 -19.59
C TYR A 176 -12.67 2.18 -19.47
N PRO A 177 -11.73 2.67 -20.29
CA PRO A 177 -10.34 2.20 -20.24
C PRO A 177 -9.57 2.70 -19.00
N LYS A 178 -10.06 3.74 -18.32
CA LYS A 178 -9.49 4.33 -17.10
C LYS A 178 -10.62 4.61 -16.07
N SER A 179 -10.47 5.60 -15.19
CA SER A 179 -11.46 5.99 -14.18
C SER A 179 -12.84 6.26 -14.77
N TYR A 180 -13.87 5.92 -14.02
CA TYR A 180 -15.27 6.11 -14.39
C TYR A 180 -16.16 6.27 -13.16
N VAL A 181 -17.42 6.65 -13.38
CA VAL A 181 -18.44 6.70 -12.34
C VAL A 181 -19.68 5.94 -12.78
N HIS A 182 -20.22 5.14 -11.87
CA HIS A 182 -21.50 4.47 -12.04
C HIS A 182 -22.50 5.02 -11.01
N ILE A 183 -23.69 5.42 -11.46
CA ILE A 183 -24.74 5.95 -10.58
C ILE A 183 -25.82 4.88 -10.38
N LEU A 184 -25.96 4.43 -9.14
CA LEU A 184 -27.04 3.55 -8.70
C LEU A 184 -28.14 4.38 -8.04
N ASN A 185 -29.39 4.17 -8.43
CA ASN A 185 -30.55 4.74 -7.77
C ASN A 185 -31.54 3.61 -7.48
N GLU A 186 -31.41 3.02 -6.29
CA GLU A 186 -32.14 1.82 -5.90
C GLU A 186 -32.74 2.02 -4.51
N ASN A 187 -34.00 1.60 -4.34
CA ASN A 187 -34.68 1.59 -3.04
C ASN A 187 -34.60 2.92 -2.24
N GLY A 188 -34.63 4.07 -2.94
CA GLY A 188 -34.54 5.41 -2.34
C GLY A 188 -33.12 5.90 -2.02
N VAL A 189 -32.10 5.07 -2.27
CA VAL A 189 -30.68 5.40 -2.07
C VAL A 189 -30.03 5.72 -3.43
N LYS A 190 -29.44 6.91 -3.54
CA LYS A 190 -28.67 7.33 -4.72
C LYS A 190 -27.19 7.32 -4.39
N VAL A 191 -26.43 6.46 -5.04
CA VAL A 191 -25.00 6.26 -4.77
C VAL A 191 -24.20 6.35 -6.06
N ALA A 192 -23.13 7.13 -6.03
CA ALA A 192 -22.11 7.14 -7.06
C ALA A 192 -20.96 6.22 -6.66
N PHE A 193 -20.66 5.23 -7.49
CA PHE A 193 -19.48 4.38 -7.37
C PHE A 193 -18.43 4.92 -8.33
N LEU A 194 -17.41 5.57 -7.79
CA LEU A 194 -16.37 6.27 -8.56
C LEU A 194 -15.06 5.47 -8.51
N GLY A 195 -14.71 4.86 -9.63
CA GLY A 195 -13.50 4.08 -9.82
C GLY A 195 -12.31 4.97 -10.18
N VAL A 196 -11.20 4.81 -9.46
CA VAL A 196 -9.94 5.55 -9.66
C VAL A 196 -8.87 4.62 -10.20
N ASP A 197 -8.45 4.88 -11.44
CA ASP A 197 -7.37 4.16 -12.10
C ASP A 197 -6.08 4.99 -12.00
N ALA A 198 -5.17 4.55 -11.13
CA ALA A 198 -3.86 5.17 -10.94
C ALA A 198 -2.72 4.37 -11.63
N CYS A 199 -3.03 3.51 -12.59
CA CYS A 199 -2.00 2.79 -13.32
C CYS A 199 -1.26 3.71 -14.31
N PRO A 200 0.08 3.68 -14.35
CA PRO A 200 0.87 4.53 -15.26
C PRO A 200 0.64 4.15 -16.74
N ASP A 201 0.82 5.11 -17.63
CA ASP A 201 0.81 4.90 -19.08
C ASP A 201 2.10 5.49 -19.69
N PRO A 202 3.01 4.67 -20.26
CA PRO A 202 2.92 3.22 -20.42
C PRO A 202 3.09 2.44 -19.10
N GLY A 203 2.63 1.18 -19.12
CA GLY A 203 2.71 0.24 -18.01
C GLY A 203 4.06 -0.49 -17.96
N ILE A 204 4.80 -0.30 -16.88
CA ILE A 204 6.19 -0.78 -16.73
C ILE A 204 6.21 -2.18 -16.12
N ARG A 205 7.28 -2.95 -16.38
CA ARG A 205 7.54 -4.22 -15.71
C ARG A 205 7.91 -4.04 -14.24
N ARG A 206 7.74 -5.11 -13.46
CA ARG A 206 8.27 -5.24 -12.10
C ARG A 206 9.77 -4.91 -12.06
N PRO A 207 10.29 -4.43 -10.92
CA PRO A 207 9.55 -4.09 -9.71
C PRO A 207 8.96 -2.65 -9.74
N PHE A 208 8.99 -1.97 -10.89
CA PHE A 208 8.56 -0.59 -11.04
C PHE A 208 7.09 -0.54 -11.50
N ASN A 209 6.15 -0.57 -10.54
CA ASN A 209 4.72 -0.25 -10.74
C ASN A 209 3.99 -0.28 -9.37
N PHE A 210 4.70 0.00 -8.28
CA PHE A 210 4.18 -0.15 -6.91
C PHE A 210 3.49 1.12 -6.42
N ILE A 211 3.81 2.26 -7.04
CA ILE A 211 3.20 3.55 -6.72
C ILE A 211 2.35 3.98 -7.90
N GLY A 212 1.05 4.15 -7.67
CA GLY A 212 0.12 4.66 -8.65
C GLY A 212 0.36 6.13 -8.96
N ILE A 213 0.01 6.54 -10.18
CA ILE A 213 0.19 7.90 -10.69
C ILE A 213 -1.12 8.37 -11.30
N LEU A 214 -1.56 9.56 -10.89
CA LEU A 214 -2.65 10.28 -11.54
C LEU A 214 -2.02 11.40 -12.37
N ASP A 215 -1.78 11.14 -13.65
CA ASP A 215 -1.24 12.15 -14.57
C ASP A 215 -2.19 13.36 -14.72
N ASN A 216 -1.71 14.43 -15.34
CA ASN A 216 -2.50 15.66 -15.47
C ASN A 216 -3.84 15.46 -16.19
N GLN A 217 -3.90 14.55 -17.17
CA GLN A 217 -5.12 14.26 -17.91
C GLN A 217 -6.10 13.50 -17.01
N GLU A 218 -5.62 12.52 -16.26
CA GLU A 218 -6.42 11.72 -15.34
C GLU A 218 -6.96 12.55 -14.18
N GLN A 219 -6.17 13.48 -13.64
CA GLN A 219 -6.65 14.40 -12.61
C GLN A 219 -7.80 15.29 -13.11
N GLN A 220 -7.70 15.79 -14.35
CA GLN A 220 -8.79 16.58 -14.96
C GLN A 220 -10.04 15.73 -15.20
N HIS A 221 -9.86 14.48 -15.62
CA HIS A 221 -10.96 13.53 -15.82
C HIS A 221 -11.65 13.22 -14.49
N LEU A 222 -10.90 12.92 -13.43
CA LEU A 222 -11.43 12.69 -12.08
C LEU A 222 -12.19 13.90 -11.53
N GLN A 223 -11.76 15.13 -11.83
CA GLN A 223 -12.54 16.32 -11.44
C GLN A 223 -13.91 16.35 -12.12
N LYS A 224 -14.02 15.94 -13.40
CA LYS A 224 -15.30 15.85 -14.10
C LYS A 224 -16.19 14.76 -13.50
N LEU A 225 -15.63 13.57 -13.26
CA LEU A 225 -16.34 12.45 -12.64
C LEU A 225 -16.83 12.81 -11.23
N LYS A 226 -16.01 13.52 -10.45
CA LYS A 226 -16.37 14.06 -9.13
C LYS A 226 -17.61 14.95 -9.22
N LEU A 227 -17.61 15.92 -10.13
CA LEU A 227 -18.73 16.85 -10.32
C LEU A 227 -20.00 16.11 -10.76
N GLU A 228 -19.86 15.11 -11.63
CA GLU A 228 -20.96 14.25 -12.03
C GLU A 228 -21.54 13.49 -10.83
N ALA A 229 -20.69 12.84 -10.02
CA ALA A 229 -21.09 12.13 -8.82
C ALA A 229 -21.85 13.04 -7.84
N GLU A 230 -21.31 14.22 -7.53
CA GLU A 230 -21.91 15.23 -6.66
C GLU A 230 -23.29 15.71 -7.15
N SER A 231 -23.47 15.80 -8.47
CA SER A 231 -24.73 16.27 -9.05
C SER A 231 -25.84 15.22 -9.08
N LYS A 232 -25.48 13.92 -9.05
CA LYS A 232 -26.42 12.81 -9.29
C LYS A 232 -26.67 11.91 -8.09
N ALA A 233 -25.83 11.95 -7.05
CA ALA A 233 -25.90 11.03 -5.92
C ALA A 233 -25.77 11.71 -4.55
N ASP A 234 -26.39 11.10 -3.55
CA ASP A 234 -26.33 11.52 -2.13
C ASP A 234 -25.18 10.83 -1.38
N HIS A 235 -24.65 9.74 -1.92
CA HIS A 235 -23.52 9.02 -1.34
C HIS A 235 -22.51 8.74 -2.42
N VAL A 236 -21.23 8.79 -2.07
CA VAL A 236 -20.14 8.47 -3.00
C VAL A 236 -19.25 7.43 -2.35
N VAL A 237 -19.17 6.26 -3.00
CA VAL A 237 -18.24 5.18 -2.71
C VAL A 237 -17.13 5.29 -3.73
N TRP A 238 -15.94 5.62 -3.27
CA TRP A 238 -14.75 5.63 -4.12
C TRP A 238 -14.10 4.26 -4.06
N PHE A 239 -13.58 3.79 -5.18
CA PHE A 239 -12.84 2.53 -5.23
C PHE A 239 -11.67 2.62 -6.18
N GLY A 240 -10.65 1.81 -5.94
CA GLY A 240 -9.44 1.77 -6.77
C GLY A 240 -8.54 0.66 -6.29
N HIS A 241 -7.42 0.44 -6.98
CA HIS A 241 -6.50 -0.61 -6.59
C HIS A 241 -5.54 -0.16 -5.48
N TYR A 242 -4.79 0.92 -5.73
CA TYR A 242 -3.80 1.42 -4.79
C TYR A 242 -4.47 2.14 -3.60
N PRO A 243 -4.03 1.87 -2.36
CA PRO A 243 -4.30 2.75 -1.23
C PRO A 243 -3.84 4.16 -1.54
N THR A 244 -4.47 5.16 -0.93
CA THR A 244 -4.13 6.57 -1.16
C THR A 244 -2.70 6.90 -0.72
N SER A 245 -2.10 6.09 0.17
CA SER A 245 -0.69 6.19 0.56
C SER A 245 0.29 5.74 -0.52
N CYS A 246 -0.17 4.91 -1.44
CA CYS A 246 0.58 4.40 -2.59
C CYS A 246 0.22 5.12 -3.89
N ILE A 247 -0.38 6.31 -3.84
CA ILE A 247 -0.66 7.15 -5.01
C ILE A 247 0.15 8.44 -4.91
N LEU A 248 0.97 8.68 -5.93
CA LEU A 248 1.81 9.87 -6.00
C LEU A 248 0.94 11.12 -6.15
N SER A 249 1.11 12.06 -5.22
CA SER A 249 0.51 13.40 -5.32
C SER A 249 1.39 14.28 -6.20
N LEU A 250 0.96 14.56 -7.43
CA LEU A 250 1.66 15.45 -8.36
C LEU A 250 1.26 16.92 -8.15
N GLU A 251 2.20 17.82 -8.38
CA GLU A 251 1.97 19.26 -8.38
C GLU A 251 1.47 19.71 -9.76
N ARG A 252 0.40 20.51 -9.77
CA ARG A 252 -0.07 21.22 -10.95
C ARG A 252 -0.10 22.71 -10.65
N ASP A 253 0.65 23.52 -11.38
CA ASP A 253 0.51 24.99 -11.43
C ASP A 253 0.24 25.63 -10.05
N SER A 254 1.04 25.27 -9.03
CA SER A 254 0.96 25.74 -7.62
C SER A 254 -0.09 25.08 -6.70
N GLN A 255 -0.90 24.14 -7.18
CA GLN A 255 -1.79 23.31 -6.37
C GLN A 255 -1.40 21.82 -6.47
N LYS A 256 -0.99 21.24 -5.34
CA LYS A 256 -0.75 19.80 -5.21
C LYS A 256 -2.10 19.08 -5.17
N LEU A 257 -2.49 18.43 -6.27
CA LEU A 257 -3.74 17.67 -6.30
C LEU A 257 -3.52 16.33 -5.61
N ASN A 258 -4.05 16.23 -4.40
CA ASN A 258 -4.00 15.04 -3.56
C ASN A 258 -5.34 14.30 -3.65
N LEU A 259 -5.33 13.01 -3.98
CA LEU A 259 -6.56 12.20 -4.09
C LEU A 259 -7.39 12.25 -2.80
N ARG A 260 -6.76 12.19 -1.63
CA ARG A 260 -7.45 12.34 -0.33
C ARG A 260 -8.20 13.67 -0.24
N HIS A 261 -7.61 14.73 -0.78
CA HIS A 261 -8.26 16.05 -0.84
C HIS A 261 -9.46 16.04 -1.78
N LEU A 262 -9.34 15.44 -2.98
CA LEU A 262 -10.47 15.30 -3.91
C LEU A 262 -11.63 14.53 -3.29
N ILE A 263 -11.36 13.35 -2.70
CA ILE A 263 -12.36 12.53 -2.02
C ILE A 263 -13.03 13.33 -0.90
N SER A 264 -12.22 14.01 -0.10
CA SER A 264 -12.71 14.73 1.07
C SER A 264 -13.63 15.91 0.75
N ASN A 265 -13.42 16.57 -0.40
CA ASN A 265 -14.17 17.76 -0.78
C ASN A 265 -15.58 17.43 -1.28
N VAL A 266 -15.86 16.16 -1.56
CA VAL A 266 -17.21 15.67 -1.81
C VAL A 266 -17.88 15.39 -0.47
N LYS A 267 -18.97 16.11 -0.18
CA LYS A 267 -19.73 15.96 1.07
C LYS A 267 -20.34 14.56 1.22
N GLY A 268 -20.81 13.97 0.12
CA GLY A 268 -21.35 12.62 0.06
C GLY A 268 -20.31 11.50 0.12
N SER A 269 -19.00 11.78 0.09
CA SER A 269 -17.98 10.72 0.19
C SER A 269 -18.05 10.04 1.53
N GLN A 270 -18.26 8.72 1.54
CA GLN A 270 -18.28 7.92 2.75
C GLN A 270 -17.00 7.10 2.89
N VAL A 271 -16.60 6.43 1.81
CA VAL A 271 -15.51 5.45 1.87
C VAL A 271 -14.67 5.45 0.58
N TYR A 272 -13.37 5.17 0.73
CA TYR A 272 -12.46 4.69 -0.31
C TYR A 272 -12.11 3.23 -0.03
N VAL A 273 -12.51 2.32 -0.92
CA VAL A 273 -12.19 0.90 -0.81
C VAL A 273 -11.11 0.49 -1.81
N CYS A 274 -10.10 -0.25 -1.35
CA CYS A 274 -8.95 -0.62 -2.19
C CYS A 274 -8.33 -1.98 -1.84
N GLY A 275 -7.23 -2.33 -2.51
CA GLY A 275 -6.46 -3.56 -2.35
C GLY A 275 -4.94 -3.33 -2.32
N HIS A 276 -4.19 -4.02 -3.19
CA HIS A 276 -2.78 -3.82 -3.54
C HIS A 276 -1.74 -4.25 -2.50
N LEU A 277 -1.98 -3.98 -1.22
CA LEU A 277 -1.02 -4.28 -0.16
C LEU A 277 -1.19 -5.69 0.42
N HIS A 278 -2.28 -6.39 0.10
CA HIS A 278 -2.61 -7.73 0.60
C HIS A 278 -2.60 -7.80 2.14
N SER A 279 -3.05 -6.74 2.82
CA SER A 279 -2.89 -6.62 4.28
C SER A 279 -1.43 -6.83 4.74
N MET A 280 -0.46 -6.33 3.96
CA MET A 280 0.98 -6.58 4.09
C MET A 280 1.33 -8.07 4.09
N GLY A 281 0.77 -8.83 3.15
CA GLY A 281 0.90 -10.29 3.08
C GLY A 281 0.22 -11.00 4.26
N GLY A 282 -0.90 -10.47 4.74
CA GLY A 282 -1.65 -10.97 5.90
C GLY A 282 -1.08 -10.59 7.27
N LEU A 283 0.06 -9.90 7.34
CA LEU A 283 0.70 -9.51 8.62
C LEU A 283 -0.02 -8.37 9.34
N VAL A 284 -0.78 -7.56 8.60
CA VAL A 284 -1.52 -6.41 9.12
C VAL A 284 -2.99 -6.57 8.74
N PRO A 285 -3.75 -7.47 9.40
CA PRO A 285 -5.17 -7.64 9.12
C PRO A 285 -5.95 -6.38 9.52
N GLN A 286 -7.12 -6.20 8.91
CA GLN A 286 -8.00 -5.05 9.16
C GLN A 286 -7.31 -3.72 8.87
N MET A 287 -6.83 -3.57 7.63
CA MET A 287 -6.22 -2.33 7.17
C MET A 287 -7.27 -1.25 6.94
N TYR A 288 -7.73 -0.67 8.04
CA TYR A 288 -8.78 0.35 8.07
C TYR A 288 -8.27 1.60 8.75
N THR A 289 -8.72 2.75 8.27
CA THR A 289 -8.54 4.02 8.97
C THR A 289 -9.66 4.98 8.62
N ILE A 290 -9.81 6.02 9.43
CA ILE A 290 -10.49 7.25 9.02
C ILE A 290 -9.43 8.26 8.57
N GLN A 291 -9.63 8.86 7.39
CA GLN A 291 -8.72 9.90 6.89
C GLN A 291 -8.98 11.23 7.60
N ARG A 292 -8.01 12.15 7.57
CA ARG A 292 -8.07 13.42 8.32
C ARG A 292 -9.35 14.25 8.11
N LYS A 293 -9.95 14.13 6.92
CA LYS A 293 -11.19 14.82 6.56
C LYS A 293 -12.44 13.91 6.61
N GLY A 294 -12.35 12.78 7.30
CA GLY A 294 -13.50 12.04 7.82
C GLY A 294 -14.06 10.90 6.99
N PHE A 295 -13.53 10.61 5.81
CA PHE A 295 -13.97 9.43 5.05
C PHE A 295 -13.18 8.19 5.50
N LEU A 296 -13.80 7.02 5.44
CA LEU A 296 -13.13 5.75 5.71
C LEU A 296 -12.23 5.35 4.54
N GLU A 297 -11.03 4.87 4.83
CA GLU A 297 -10.19 4.18 3.87
C GLU A 297 -9.98 2.74 4.31
N LEU A 298 -10.38 1.80 3.46
CA LEU A 298 -10.47 0.39 3.78
C LEU A 298 -9.77 -0.44 2.71
N GLU A 299 -8.55 -0.85 3.00
CA GLU A 299 -7.91 -1.91 2.22
C GLU A 299 -8.54 -3.26 2.60
N LEU A 300 -8.87 -4.05 1.59
CA LEU A 300 -9.41 -5.38 1.73
C LEU A 300 -8.26 -6.39 1.61
N GLY A 301 -8.21 -7.36 2.52
CA GLY A 301 -7.30 -8.49 2.39
C GLY A 301 -7.49 -9.20 1.04
N ASP A 302 -6.45 -9.81 0.52
CA ASP A 302 -6.47 -10.28 -0.86
C ASP A 302 -7.28 -11.56 -1.07
N TRP A 303 -7.80 -11.70 -2.27
CA TRP A 303 -8.30 -12.98 -2.72
C TRP A 303 -7.16 -14.00 -2.93
N LYS A 304 -6.04 -13.58 -3.53
CA LYS A 304 -4.89 -14.40 -3.96
C LYS A 304 -4.38 -15.47 -2.99
N ASP A 305 -4.27 -15.17 -1.71
CA ASP A 305 -3.76 -16.05 -0.66
C ASP A 305 -4.76 -16.19 0.49
N ASN A 306 -5.52 -15.13 0.82
CA ASN A 306 -6.42 -15.11 1.97
C ASN A 306 -7.89 -15.42 1.65
N ARG A 307 -8.30 -15.33 0.37
CA ARG A 307 -9.68 -15.55 -0.12
C ARG A 307 -10.69 -14.66 0.62
N MET A 308 -10.35 -13.39 0.78
CA MET A 308 -11.23 -12.43 1.46
C MET A 308 -12.12 -11.70 0.45
N TYR A 309 -13.32 -11.36 0.89
CA TYR A 309 -14.22 -10.43 0.24
C TYR A 309 -14.87 -9.54 1.31
N ARG A 310 -15.51 -8.44 0.93
CA ARG A 310 -16.22 -7.55 1.85
C ARG A 310 -17.68 -7.47 1.48
N LEU A 311 -18.55 -7.57 2.47
CA LEU A 311 -19.95 -7.17 2.39
C LEU A 311 -20.08 -5.76 2.97
N ALA A 312 -20.71 -4.85 2.23
CA ALA A 312 -20.99 -3.50 2.66
C ALA A 312 -22.43 -3.11 2.38
N ALA A 313 -22.97 -2.19 3.17
CA ALA A 313 -24.33 -1.69 3.03
C ALA A 313 -24.40 -0.20 3.32
N ILE A 314 -25.35 0.47 2.65
CA ILE A 314 -25.79 1.82 3.00
C ILE A 314 -27.25 1.70 3.42
N ASP A 315 -27.51 1.92 4.70
CA ASP A 315 -28.83 1.80 5.34
C ASP A 315 -29.23 3.17 5.90
N HIS A 316 -30.23 3.81 5.29
CA HIS A 316 -30.66 5.17 5.62
C HIS A 316 -29.51 6.20 5.59
N GLY A 317 -28.58 6.01 4.64
CA GLY A 317 -27.40 6.86 4.47
C GLY A 317 -26.26 6.60 5.44
N ILE A 318 -26.30 5.51 6.21
CA ILE A 318 -25.23 5.08 7.11
C ILE A 318 -24.50 3.90 6.48
N PHE A 319 -23.18 3.99 6.36
CA PHE A 319 -22.32 2.97 5.76
C PHE A 319 -21.87 1.93 6.79
N SER A 320 -22.08 0.65 6.53
CA SER A 320 -21.58 -0.45 7.39
C SER A 320 -20.92 -1.51 6.53
N PHE A 321 -19.93 -2.22 7.06
CA PHE A 321 -19.24 -3.29 6.34
C PHE A 321 -18.72 -4.38 7.26
N VAL A 322 -18.44 -5.54 6.67
CA VAL A 322 -17.73 -6.67 7.28
C VAL A 322 -16.88 -7.37 6.22
N ASP A 323 -15.64 -7.72 6.59
CA ASP A 323 -14.77 -8.53 5.75
C ASP A 323 -14.99 -10.00 6.09
N GLN A 324 -15.13 -10.84 5.06
CA GLN A 324 -15.45 -12.25 5.18
C GLN A 324 -14.46 -13.09 4.40
N LYS A 325 -14.15 -14.25 4.97
CA LYS A 325 -13.39 -15.28 4.28
C LYS A 325 -14.34 -16.11 3.42
N HIS A 326 -13.94 -16.43 2.20
CA HIS A 326 -14.67 -17.31 1.29
C HIS A 326 -15.13 -18.60 1.99
N ASN A 327 -16.33 -19.07 1.66
CA ASN A 327 -16.98 -20.24 2.25
C ASN A 327 -17.17 -20.19 3.78
N THR A 328 -17.23 -18.99 4.38
CA THR A 328 -17.62 -18.80 5.78
C THR A 328 -19.07 -18.33 5.83
N TRP A 329 -19.93 -19.17 6.39
CA TRP A 329 -21.38 -18.92 6.52
C TRP A 329 -21.85 -19.29 7.94
N PRO A 330 -22.90 -18.64 8.47
CA PRO A 330 -23.61 -17.48 7.91
C PRO A 330 -22.76 -16.19 7.92
N VAL A 331 -23.03 -15.27 7.01
CA VAL A 331 -22.46 -13.91 6.97
C VAL A 331 -23.41 -12.96 7.68
N VAL A 332 -22.90 -12.16 8.61
CA VAL A 332 -23.72 -11.24 9.42
C VAL A 332 -23.13 -9.83 9.36
N LEU A 333 -23.98 -8.84 9.07
CA LEU A 333 -23.63 -7.41 9.06
C LEU A 333 -24.70 -6.61 9.82
N VAL A 334 -24.31 -6.02 10.94
CA VAL A 334 -25.17 -5.07 11.68
C VAL A 334 -25.13 -3.70 10.99
N THR A 335 -26.29 -3.22 10.55
CA THR A 335 -26.42 -1.90 9.91
C THR A 335 -26.92 -0.82 10.87
N ASN A 336 -27.76 -1.19 11.84
CA ASN A 336 -28.21 -0.31 12.92
C ASN A 336 -28.29 -1.08 14.25
N PRO A 337 -27.69 -0.59 15.35
CA PRO A 337 -26.85 0.60 15.45
C PRO A 337 -25.52 0.44 14.70
N LYS A 338 -24.94 1.56 14.26
CA LYS A 338 -23.63 1.57 13.57
C LYS A 338 -22.50 1.17 14.53
N HIS A 339 -21.51 0.46 14.02
CA HIS A 339 -20.29 0.13 14.77
C HIS A 339 -19.52 1.41 15.19
N ALA A 340 -19.17 1.52 16.48
CA ALA A 340 -18.58 2.74 17.06
C ALA A 340 -17.24 3.15 16.44
N LEU A 341 -16.41 2.17 16.04
CA LEU A 341 -15.10 2.46 15.41
C LEU A 341 -15.22 3.17 14.06
N TYR A 342 -16.32 2.96 13.33
CA TYR A 342 -16.47 3.39 11.94
C TYR A 342 -17.38 4.61 11.79
N ALA A 343 -17.79 5.23 12.91
CA ALA A 343 -18.63 6.43 12.92
C ALA A 343 -17.99 7.56 12.11
N MET A 344 -18.74 8.18 11.19
CA MET A 344 -18.27 9.35 10.43
C MET A 344 -19.17 10.57 10.67
N PRO A 345 -19.04 11.26 11.82
CA PRO A 345 -19.72 12.53 12.06
C PRO A 345 -19.47 13.51 10.91
N GLY A 346 -20.51 14.27 10.53
CA GLY A 346 -20.44 15.23 9.42
C GLY A 346 -20.61 14.62 8.02
N ARG A 347 -20.51 13.29 7.87
CA ARG A 347 -20.74 12.58 6.58
C ARG A 347 -21.97 11.67 6.60
N GLU A 348 -22.39 11.23 7.78
CA GLU A 348 -23.52 10.32 7.95
C GLU A 348 -24.59 10.90 8.89
N PRO A 349 -25.89 10.58 8.69
CA PRO A 349 -26.97 11.04 9.54
C PRO A 349 -27.07 10.22 10.84
N LEU A 350 -26.01 10.19 11.65
CA LEU A 350 -25.88 9.36 12.86
C LEU A 350 -26.98 9.60 13.90
N THR A 351 -27.61 10.79 13.89
CA THR A 351 -28.75 11.12 14.75
C THR A 351 -29.96 10.22 14.51
N LEU A 352 -30.11 9.62 13.32
CA LEU A 352 -31.20 8.69 13.02
C LEU A 352 -31.16 7.44 13.89
N ILE A 353 -29.98 7.01 14.35
CA ILE A 353 -29.81 5.85 15.22
C ILE A 353 -30.54 6.07 16.56
N ARG A 354 -30.41 7.27 17.15
CA ARG A 354 -31.04 7.65 18.43
C ARG A 354 -32.56 7.63 18.38
N TYR A 355 -33.12 7.91 17.20
CA TYR A 355 -34.57 7.93 17.00
C TYR A 355 -35.07 6.66 16.29
N SER A 356 -34.23 5.66 16.08
CA SER A 356 -34.62 4.40 15.44
C SER A 356 -35.52 3.55 16.35
N THR A 357 -36.31 2.65 15.76
CA THR A 357 -37.16 1.71 16.53
C THR A 357 -36.62 0.28 16.54
N HIS A 358 -35.67 -0.05 15.66
CA HIS A 358 -35.19 -1.41 15.48
C HIS A 358 -33.68 -1.49 15.32
N VAL A 359 -33.08 -2.51 15.92
CA VAL A 359 -31.80 -3.08 15.47
C VAL A 359 -32.03 -3.72 14.10
N ARG A 360 -31.10 -3.52 13.17
CA ARG A 360 -31.18 -4.02 11.78
C ARG A 360 -29.90 -4.77 11.44
N ILE A 361 -30.08 -5.97 10.92
CA ILE A 361 -29.02 -6.92 10.63
C ILE A 361 -29.27 -7.51 9.25
N LEU A 362 -28.28 -7.46 8.38
CA LEU A 362 -28.23 -8.26 7.18
C LEU A 362 -27.59 -9.61 7.51
N ALA A 363 -28.26 -10.71 7.21
CA ALA A 363 -27.71 -12.05 7.38
C ALA A 363 -27.93 -12.90 6.13
N PHE A 364 -26.87 -13.56 5.68
CA PHE A 364 -26.86 -14.39 4.47
C PHE A 364 -26.24 -15.76 4.76
N SER A 365 -26.73 -16.80 4.10
CA SER A 365 -26.10 -18.13 4.08
C SER A 365 -26.29 -18.75 2.69
N ASP A 366 -25.51 -19.77 2.35
CA ASP A 366 -25.71 -20.58 1.13
C ASP A 366 -26.81 -21.66 1.30
N VAL A 367 -27.45 -21.67 2.46
CA VAL A 367 -28.66 -22.41 2.82
C VAL A 367 -29.61 -21.48 3.59
N ASN A 368 -30.81 -21.92 3.98
CA ASN A 368 -31.70 -21.03 4.74
C ASN A 368 -31.15 -20.72 6.13
N ILE A 369 -31.39 -19.49 6.59
CA ILE A 369 -31.09 -19.10 7.98
C ILE A 369 -32.28 -19.50 8.86
N ASP A 370 -32.03 -20.28 9.91
CA ASP A 370 -33.04 -20.70 10.87
C ASP A 370 -33.38 -19.57 11.84
N THR A 371 -32.35 -18.99 12.46
CA THR A 371 -32.53 -17.99 13.52
C THR A 371 -31.46 -16.91 13.44
N VAL A 372 -31.87 -15.67 13.71
CA VAL A 372 -30.98 -14.55 14.03
C VAL A 372 -31.42 -14.01 15.38
N GLN A 373 -30.51 -13.94 16.34
CA GLN A 373 -30.79 -13.50 17.70
C GLN A 373 -29.82 -12.40 18.12
N ILE A 374 -30.29 -11.50 18.97
CA ILE A 374 -29.47 -10.45 19.57
C ILE A 374 -29.44 -10.54 21.09
N SER A 375 -28.36 -10.07 21.69
CA SER A 375 -28.20 -9.95 23.13
C SER A 375 -27.34 -8.73 23.47
N TYR A 376 -27.57 -8.12 24.63
CA TYR A 376 -26.74 -7.04 25.17
C TYR A 376 -25.83 -7.51 26.33
N ASP A 377 -26.03 -8.74 26.81
CA ASP A 377 -25.35 -9.31 27.99
C ASP A 377 -24.80 -10.74 27.76
N LYS A 378 -24.96 -11.30 26.55
CA LYS A 378 -24.66 -12.70 26.16
C LYS A 378 -25.51 -13.77 26.85
N ILE A 379 -26.48 -13.37 27.68
CA ILE A 379 -27.32 -14.28 28.47
C ILE A 379 -28.74 -14.28 27.92
N ASN A 380 -29.33 -13.10 27.77
CA ASN A 380 -30.69 -12.92 27.31
C ASN A 380 -30.69 -12.69 25.80
N TRP A 381 -31.21 -13.66 25.05
CA TRP A 381 -31.26 -13.64 23.59
C TRP A 381 -32.69 -13.34 23.12
N SER A 382 -32.83 -12.32 22.28
CA SER A 382 -34.08 -11.96 21.62
C SER A 382 -34.00 -12.32 20.14
N GLU A 383 -35.01 -13.02 19.64
CA GLU A 383 -35.07 -13.41 18.23
C GLU A 383 -35.45 -12.21 17.34
N CYS A 384 -34.78 -12.12 16.19
CA CYS A 384 -35.03 -11.10 15.19
C CYS A 384 -36.04 -11.61 14.16
N LYS A 385 -36.97 -10.75 13.77
CA LYS A 385 -37.94 -11.04 12.72
C LYS A 385 -37.31 -10.82 11.35
N LEU A 386 -37.42 -11.80 10.45
CA LEU A 386 -37.13 -11.62 9.03
C LEU A 386 -38.19 -10.69 8.40
N VAL A 387 -37.73 -9.61 7.77
CA VAL A 387 -38.59 -8.65 7.05
C VAL A 387 -38.73 -9.07 5.60
N GLU A 388 -37.62 -9.07 4.88
CA GLU A 388 -37.57 -9.44 3.47
C GLU A 388 -36.14 -9.87 3.11
N THR A 389 -36.04 -10.92 2.29
CA THR A 389 -34.80 -11.47 1.72
C THR A 389 -33.71 -11.82 2.76
N ALA A 390 -33.01 -10.82 3.28
CA ALA A 390 -31.87 -10.98 4.18
C ALA A 390 -31.88 -9.99 5.37
N LEU A 391 -32.89 -9.12 5.48
CA LEU A 391 -32.99 -8.14 6.56
C LEU A 391 -33.74 -8.72 7.76
N TYR A 392 -33.04 -8.82 8.88
CA TYR A 392 -33.55 -9.19 10.19
C TYR A 392 -33.63 -7.98 11.10
N VAL A 393 -34.73 -7.86 11.84
CA VAL A 393 -34.98 -6.71 12.73
C VAL A 393 -35.43 -7.14 14.11
N CYS A 394 -34.99 -6.42 15.13
CA CYS A 394 -35.45 -6.61 16.50
C CYS A 394 -35.76 -5.25 17.13
N GLN A 395 -36.87 -5.16 17.87
CA GLN A 395 -37.22 -3.93 18.56
C GLN A 395 -36.20 -3.62 19.65
N TRP A 396 -35.90 -2.34 19.83
CA TRP A 396 -35.03 -1.87 20.89
C TRP A 396 -35.41 -0.47 21.34
N GLU A 397 -34.89 -0.07 22.50
CA GLU A 397 -35.06 1.25 23.07
C GLU A 397 -33.69 1.96 23.10
N PRO A 398 -33.37 2.82 22.10
CA PRO A 398 -32.09 3.53 22.05
C PRO A 398 -31.80 4.35 23.31
N ASP A 399 -32.86 4.77 24.01
CA ASP A 399 -32.79 5.59 25.20
C ASP A 399 -32.06 4.93 26.37
N LEU A 400 -31.97 3.60 26.39
CA LEU A 400 -31.20 2.82 27.37
C LEU A 400 -29.68 2.88 27.12
N PHE A 401 -29.27 3.32 25.93
CA PHE A 401 -27.88 3.31 25.44
C PHE A 401 -27.36 4.71 25.12
N LYS A 402 -27.91 5.74 25.79
CA LYS A 402 -27.62 7.15 25.49
C LYS A 402 -26.15 7.53 25.62
N ASN A 403 -25.45 6.99 26.63
CA ASN A 403 -24.12 7.45 27.02
C ASN A 403 -23.14 6.28 27.15
N GLY A 404 -21.95 6.46 26.58
CA GLY A 404 -20.86 5.50 26.63
C GLY A 404 -20.86 4.49 25.48
N LEU A 405 -19.93 3.56 25.59
CA LEU A 405 -19.77 2.44 24.66
C LEU A 405 -20.60 1.25 25.15
N HIS A 406 -21.38 0.66 24.26
CA HIS A 406 -22.21 -0.51 24.51
C HIS A 406 -21.84 -1.64 23.54
N TYR A 407 -22.30 -2.84 23.84
CA TYR A 407 -22.05 -4.02 23.02
C TYR A 407 -23.37 -4.69 22.65
N LEU A 408 -23.52 -4.98 21.36
CA LEU A 408 -24.55 -5.82 20.80
C LEU A 408 -23.90 -7.13 20.36
N TYR A 409 -24.46 -8.26 20.78
CA TYR A 409 -24.03 -9.58 20.35
C TYR A 409 -25.08 -10.13 19.40
N VAL A 410 -24.65 -10.58 18.23
CA VAL A 410 -25.55 -11.14 17.21
C VAL A 410 -25.15 -12.57 16.95
N MET A 411 -26.11 -13.49 16.97
CA MET A 411 -25.91 -14.89 16.62
C MET A 411 -26.85 -15.26 15.47
N ALA A 412 -26.28 -15.73 14.36
CA ALA A 412 -27.03 -16.31 13.25
C ALA A 412 -26.74 -17.81 13.16
N THR A 413 -27.79 -18.62 13.07
CA THR A 413 -27.72 -20.07 12.85
C THR A 413 -28.48 -20.42 11.60
N ASP A 414 -27.89 -21.25 10.73
CA ASP A 414 -28.57 -21.75 9.54
C ASP A 414 -29.13 -23.18 9.69
N GLU A 415 -29.91 -23.63 8.70
CA GLU A 415 -30.67 -24.89 8.74
C GLU A 415 -29.82 -26.16 8.87
N ILE A 416 -28.51 -26.06 8.58
CA ILE A 416 -27.56 -27.16 8.76
C ILE A 416 -26.71 -27.01 10.04
N GLY A 417 -27.04 -26.02 10.88
CA GLY A 417 -26.46 -25.81 12.21
C GLY A 417 -25.15 -25.03 12.23
N ARG A 418 -24.71 -24.39 11.14
CA ARG A 418 -23.54 -23.49 11.18
C ARG A 418 -23.94 -22.21 11.92
N LYS A 419 -23.03 -21.72 12.75
CA LYS A 419 -23.25 -20.57 13.63
C LYS A 419 -22.19 -19.51 13.45
N THR A 420 -22.63 -18.27 13.36
CA THR A 420 -21.76 -17.08 13.38
C THR A 420 -22.17 -16.18 14.52
N ILE A 421 -21.20 -15.78 15.34
CA ILE A 421 -21.39 -14.85 16.45
C ILE A 421 -20.58 -13.57 16.16
N VAL A 422 -21.24 -12.41 16.25
CA VAL A 422 -20.64 -11.09 16.03
C VAL A 422 -20.69 -10.29 17.33
N ASP A 423 -19.52 -9.83 17.78
CA ASP A 423 -19.38 -8.87 18.87
C ASP A 423 -19.34 -7.45 18.26
N HIS A 424 -20.41 -6.67 18.46
CA HIS A 424 -20.63 -5.38 17.80
C HIS A 424 -20.67 -4.20 18.78
N PRO A 425 -19.54 -3.50 19.01
CA PRO A 425 -19.52 -2.30 19.83
C PRO A 425 -20.20 -1.13 19.11
N PHE A 426 -21.07 -0.41 19.81
CA PHE A 426 -21.78 0.77 19.31
C PHE A 426 -21.88 1.87 20.37
N SER A 427 -22.10 3.11 19.93
CA SER A 427 -22.33 4.25 20.82
C SER A 427 -23.31 5.23 20.19
N LEU A 428 -24.07 5.93 21.05
CA LEU A 428 -25.05 6.94 20.61
C LEU A 428 -24.59 8.36 20.89
N ASP A 429 -23.69 8.58 21.85
CA ASP A 429 -23.13 9.88 22.21
C ASP A 429 -21.87 10.27 21.42
N GLY A 430 -21.34 9.34 20.60
CA GLY A 430 -20.08 9.51 19.89
C GLY A 430 -18.85 9.03 20.67
N SER A 431 -19.03 8.24 21.74
CA SER A 431 -17.96 7.48 22.37
C SER A 431 -17.34 6.52 21.34
N ASN A 432 -16.11 6.78 20.92
CA ASN A 432 -15.51 6.04 19.80
C ASN A 432 -14.35 5.14 20.25
N LEU A 433 -14.14 4.10 19.46
CA LEU A 433 -12.93 3.28 19.49
C LEU A 433 -11.84 3.91 18.63
N GLN A 434 -10.59 3.50 18.83
CA GLN A 434 -9.45 3.97 18.04
C GLN A 434 -9.01 2.91 17.03
N PHE A 435 -8.64 3.35 15.84
CA PHE A 435 -8.05 2.48 14.84
C PHE A 435 -6.68 1.98 15.30
N LYS A 436 -6.30 0.79 14.82
CA LYS A 436 -4.96 0.24 15.06
C LYS A 436 -3.91 1.17 14.43
N VAL A 437 -2.84 1.41 15.18
CA VAL A 437 -1.79 2.37 14.78
C VAL A 437 -1.08 1.97 13.48
N VAL A 438 -0.80 0.67 13.29
CA VAL A 438 -0.04 0.18 12.13
C VAL A 438 -0.81 0.35 10.80
N PRO A 439 -2.06 -0.16 10.65
CA PRO A 439 -2.91 0.16 9.51
C PRO A 439 -2.98 1.65 9.16
N ARG A 440 -3.19 2.48 10.19
CA ARG A 440 -3.29 3.92 10.01
C ARG A 440 -2.01 4.52 9.44
N ILE A 441 -0.85 4.16 9.97
CA ILE A 441 0.44 4.59 9.43
C ILE A 441 0.58 4.19 7.96
N LEU A 442 0.27 2.93 7.63
CA LEU A 442 0.41 2.42 6.26
C LEU A 442 -0.54 3.09 5.26
N LEU A 443 -1.77 3.39 5.66
CA LEU A 443 -2.79 4.01 4.79
C LEU A 443 -2.73 5.54 4.74
N MET A 444 -2.12 6.20 5.74
CA MET A 444 -2.06 7.66 5.82
C MET A 444 -0.72 8.27 5.43
N LEU A 445 0.38 7.51 5.45
CA LEU A 445 1.68 8.02 5.00
C LEU A 445 1.66 8.36 3.50
N ASP A 446 2.61 9.18 3.07
CA ASP A 446 2.98 9.35 1.67
C ASP A 446 4.17 8.41 1.41
N ALA A 447 3.93 7.24 0.82
CA ALA A 447 4.96 6.24 0.61
C ALA A 447 6.12 6.80 -0.24
N GLY A 448 5.81 7.61 -1.25
CA GLY A 448 6.82 8.25 -2.09
C GLY A 448 7.72 9.19 -1.28
N GLY A 449 7.13 10.03 -0.44
CA GLY A 449 7.88 10.92 0.47
C GLY A 449 8.74 10.15 1.48
N VAL A 450 8.24 9.01 2.00
CA VAL A 450 9.00 8.13 2.90
C VAL A 450 10.20 7.52 2.19
N PHE A 451 10.02 7.00 0.97
CA PHE A 451 11.10 6.40 0.18
C PHE A 451 12.19 7.42 -0.15
N GLN A 452 11.80 8.64 -0.55
CA GLN A 452 12.72 9.76 -0.78
C GLN A 452 13.51 10.12 0.48
N THR A 453 12.83 10.23 1.63
CA THR A 453 13.46 10.60 2.91
C THR A 453 14.45 9.52 3.37
N LEU A 454 14.07 8.25 3.25
CA LEU A 454 14.93 7.11 3.56
C LEU A 454 16.19 7.13 2.67
N PHE A 455 16.00 7.28 1.37
CA PHE A 455 17.10 7.33 0.40
C PHE A 455 18.05 8.49 0.67
N GLY A 456 17.53 9.71 0.86
CA GLY A 456 18.33 10.89 1.19
C GLY A 456 19.11 10.73 2.50
N THR A 457 18.48 10.14 3.53
CA THR A 457 19.15 9.85 4.80
C THR A 457 20.30 8.85 4.61
N LEU A 458 20.06 7.75 3.90
CA LEU A 458 21.09 6.74 3.62
C LEU A 458 22.23 7.30 2.77
N LEU A 459 21.94 8.20 1.82
CA LEU A 459 22.95 8.89 1.03
C LEU A 459 23.88 9.72 1.92
N MET A 460 23.32 10.49 2.86
CA MET A 460 24.10 11.28 3.82
C MET A 460 24.90 10.40 4.78
N VAL A 461 24.33 9.29 5.26
CA VAL A 461 25.02 8.31 6.13
C VAL A 461 26.19 7.65 5.41
N ASN A 462 26.10 7.43 4.10
CA ASN A 462 27.19 6.83 3.33
C ASN A 462 28.30 7.83 2.93
N ILE A 463 28.00 9.13 2.84
CA ILE A 463 28.98 10.16 2.42
C ILE A 463 29.61 10.89 3.62
N LEU A 464 28.79 11.48 4.50
CA LEU A 464 29.27 12.42 5.50
C LEU A 464 30.33 11.83 6.44
N PRO A 465 30.17 10.60 7.00
CA PRO A 465 31.18 10.02 7.87
C PRO A 465 32.53 9.87 7.17
N LEU A 466 32.54 9.41 5.91
CA LEU A 466 33.77 9.24 5.14
C LEU A 466 34.49 10.58 4.91
N VAL A 467 33.72 11.61 4.53
CA VAL A 467 34.26 12.96 4.28
C VAL A 467 34.79 13.58 5.57
N ILE A 468 34.03 13.50 6.67
CA ILE A 468 34.43 14.03 7.99
C ILE A 468 35.72 13.36 8.46
N LEU A 469 35.78 12.03 8.42
CA LEU A 469 36.97 11.26 8.81
C LEU A 469 38.18 11.61 7.93
N ARG A 470 37.98 11.83 6.63
CA ARG A 470 39.07 12.23 5.73
C ARG A 470 39.71 13.54 6.15
N PHE A 471 38.94 14.53 6.59
CA PHE A 471 39.48 15.82 7.04
C PHE A 471 40.08 15.80 8.45
N GLN A 472 39.82 14.77 9.26
CA GLN A 472 40.45 14.63 10.56
C GLN A 472 41.95 14.31 10.42
N LYS A 473 42.80 15.16 11.03
CA LYS A 473 44.27 14.99 11.00
C LYS A 473 44.78 13.94 11.97
N ARG A 474 44.03 13.66 13.04
CA ARG A 474 44.40 12.72 14.11
C ARG A 474 43.44 11.53 14.16
N PRO A 475 43.86 10.39 14.75
CA PRO A 475 43.00 9.23 14.87
C PRO A 475 41.75 9.56 15.71
N PRO A 476 40.55 9.16 15.27
CA PRO A 476 39.33 9.43 16.03
C PRO A 476 39.33 8.67 17.37
N LYS A 477 38.63 9.24 18.36
CA LYS A 477 38.36 8.60 19.67
C LYS A 477 36.88 8.31 19.82
N CYS A 478 36.57 7.10 20.28
CA CYS A 478 35.24 6.71 20.72
C CYS A 478 35.30 5.98 22.06
N ARG A 479 34.30 6.22 22.93
CA ARG A 479 34.25 5.71 24.32
C ARG A 479 34.19 4.18 24.40
N ARG A 480 33.63 3.51 23.38
CA ARG A 480 33.54 2.04 23.28
C ARG A 480 34.71 1.48 22.46
N SER A 481 35.45 0.52 23.03
CA SER A 481 36.66 -0.06 22.42
C SER A 481 36.43 -0.61 21.01
N ILE A 482 35.35 -1.36 20.77
CA ILE A 482 35.03 -1.93 19.44
C ILE A 482 34.69 -0.83 18.42
N ALA A 483 33.85 0.13 18.82
CA ALA A 483 33.49 1.25 17.94
C ALA A 483 34.72 2.10 17.58
N ASN A 484 35.65 2.27 18.52
CA ASN A 484 36.90 2.98 18.28
C ASN A 484 37.77 2.26 17.24
N LYS A 485 37.87 0.92 17.31
CA LYS A 485 38.57 0.10 16.30
C LYS A 485 37.95 0.27 14.91
N ILE A 486 36.63 0.11 14.80
CA ILE A 486 35.92 0.26 13.51
C ILE A 486 36.12 1.67 12.93
N LEU A 487 35.97 2.70 13.76
CA LEU A 487 36.09 4.09 13.34
C LEU A 487 37.51 4.43 12.86
N ARG A 488 38.54 3.91 13.53
CA ARG A 488 39.94 4.04 13.09
C ARG A 488 40.22 3.34 11.76
N ARG A 489 39.68 2.13 11.56
CA ARG A 489 39.83 1.39 10.28
C ARG A 489 39.22 2.17 9.12
N ILE A 490 38.01 2.70 9.31
CA ILE A 490 37.34 3.52 8.29
C ILE A 490 38.12 4.83 8.06
N TRP A 491 38.61 5.46 9.13
CA TRP A 491 39.45 6.66 9.02
C TRP A 491 40.70 6.42 8.16
N LEU A 492 41.44 5.33 8.39
CA LEU A 492 42.59 4.96 7.56
C LEU A 492 42.19 4.71 6.10
N LEU A 493 41.05 4.04 5.88
CA LEU A 493 40.50 3.80 4.54
C LEU A 493 40.30 5.13 3.79
N THR A 494 39.79 6.15 4.48
CA THR A 494 39.52 7.47 3.87
C THR A 494 40.78 8.23 3.45
N LYS A 495 41.97 7.84 3.92
CA LYS A 495 43.25 8.43 3.51
C LYS A 495 43.78 7.90 2.19
N ILE A 496 43.22 6.80 1.68
CA ILE A 496 43.65 6.18 0.43
C ILE A 496 42.82 6.74 -0.72
N ASP A 497 43.38 7.67 -1.50
CA ASP A 497 42.67 8.39 -2.57
C ASP A 497 42.00 7.46 -3.59
N ARG A 498 42.73 6.45 -4.06
CA ARG A 498 42.25 5.44 -5.02
C ARG A 498 41.12 4.54 -4.50
N VAL A 499 40.80 4.59 -3.20
CA VAL A 499 39.67 3.88 -2.61
C VAL A 499 38.58 4.87 -2.18
N PHE A 500 38.97 5.96 -1.53
CA PHE A 500 38.06 6.99 -1.05
C PHE A 500 37.24 7.65 -2.16
N PHE A 501 37.90 8.16 -3.22
CA PHE A 501 37.19 8.89 -4.27
C PHE A 501 36.17 8.02 -5.00
N PRO A 502 36.49 6.78 -5.44
CA PRO A 502 35.48 5.94 -6.06
C PRO A 502 34.31 5.57 -5.14
N LEU A 503 34.54 5.34 -3.84
CA LEU A 503 33.47 5.11 -2.87
C LEU A 503 32.50 6.29 -2.79
N VAL A 504 33.03 7.51 -2.65
CA VAL A 504 32.20 8.72 -2.54
C VAL A 504 31.52 9.08 -3.87
N LEU A 505 32.27 9.02 -4.98
CA LEU A 505 31.75 9.34 -6.31
C LEU A 505 30.67 8.36 -6.75
N TYR A 506 30.77 7.08 -6.38
CA TYR A 506 29.72 6.12 -6.66
C TYR A 506 28.42 6.46 -5.92
N VAL A 507 28.47 6.83 -4.64
CA VAL A 507 27.26 7.26 -3.91
C VAL A 507 26.69 8.55 -4.48
N LEU A 508 27.55 9.51 -4.88
CA LEU A 508 27.12 10.73 -5.56
C LEU A 508 26.53 10.47 -6.95
N TYR A 509 26.95 9.40 -7.63
CA TYR A 509 26.39 9.02 -8.92
C TYR A 509 24.94 8.53 -8.78
N ILE A 510 24.62 7.76 -7.73
CA ILE A 510 23.29 7.14 -7.57
C ILE A 510 22.11 8.13 -7.71
N PRO A 511 22.07 9.33 -7.10
CA PRO A 511 20.92 10.23 -7.27
C PRO A 511 20.77 10.82 -8.69
N PHE A 512 21.83 10.88 -9.51
CA PHE A 512 21.83 11.63 -10.77
C PHE A 512 22.01 10.75 -12.01
N GLY A 513 22.82 9.70 -11.90
CA GLY A 513 23.22 8.86 -13.01
C GLY A 513 22.15 7.84 -13.40
N PRO A 514 22.17 7.34 -14.64
CA PRO A 514 21.30 6.26 -15.08
C PRO A 514 21.64 4.96 -14.33
N TRP A 515 20.64 4.34 -13.72
CA TRP A 515 20.81 3.06 -13.03
C TRP A 515 20.80 1.88 -13.99
N ILE A 516 20.02 2.00 -15.05
CA ILE A 516 19.80 1.00 -16.09
C ILE A 516 19.53 1.71 -17.40
N VAL A 517 20.09 1.17 -18.49
CA VAL A 517 19.61 1.39 -19.86
C VAL A 517 19.25 0.03 -20.44
N GLY A 518 17.99 -0.19 -20.78
CA GLY A 518 17.51 -1.52 -21.14
C GLY A 518 16.11 -1.53 -21.73
N GLU A 519 15.67 -2.71 -22.17
CA GLU A 519 14.30 -2.93 -22.63
C GLU A 519 13.36 -3.04 -21.41
N LEU A 520 12.76 -1.92 -21.03
CA LEU A 520 11.89 -1.84 -19.84
C LEU A 520 10.45 -2.28 -20.14
N ILE A 521 10.07 -2.24 -21.42
CA ILE A 521 8.81 -2.74 -21.98
C ILE A 521 9.17 -3.42 -23.31
N ASP A 522 8.45 -4.47 -23.70
CA ASP A 522 8.70 -5.17 -24.98
C ASP A 522 8.73 -4.18 -26.16
N GLY A 523 9.85 -4.18 -26.88
CA GLY A 523 10.14 -3.32 -28.03
C GLY A 523 10.58 -1.89 -27.69
N TYR A 524 10.72 -1.53 -26.41
CA TYR A 524 11.07 -0.17 -25.99
C TYR A 524 12.21 -0.10 -24.98
N ILE A 525 13.28 0.58 -25.40
CA ILE A 525 14.41 0.93 -24.54
C ILE A 525 14.04 2.14 -23.68
N GLY A 526 14.33 2.04 -22.39
CA GLY A 526 14.19 3.13 -21.43
C GLY A 526 15.40 3.22 -20.49
N VAL A 527 15.38 4.27 -19.69
CA VAL A 527 16.43 4.58 -18.72
C VAL A 527 15.81 4.77 -17.35
N VAL A 528 16.35 4.09 -16.33
CA VAL A 528 15.90 4.20 -14.94
C VAL A 528 16.84 5.12 -14.17
N PHE A 529 16.28 6.02 -13.37
CA PHE A 529 17.00 6.91 -12.46
C PHE A 529 16.45 6.77 -11.02
N ALA A 530 17.10 7.43 -10.06
CA ALA A 530 16.60 7.50 -8.68
C ALA A 530 15.25 8.22 -8.55
N TRP A 531 14.94 9.12 -9.48
CA TRP A 531 13.75 9.98 -9.44
C TRP A 531 12.64 9.53 -10.39
N GLY A 532 12.88 8.51 -11.23
CA GLY A 532 11.86 7.97 -12.12
C GLY A 532 12.45 7.32 -13.36
N ILE A 533 11.59 7.10 -14.36
CA ILE A 533 11.89 6.32 -15.56
C ILE A 533 11.61 7.17 -16.79
N VAL A 534 12.54 7.15 -17.75
CA VAL A 534 12.36 7.79 -19.06
C VAL A 534 12.24 6.72 -20.13
N ILE A 535 11.10 6.67 -20.81
CA ILE A 535 10.82 5.69 -21.85
C ILE A 535 9.98 6.33 -22.97
N ARG A 536 10.37 6.15 -24.23
CA ARG A 536 9.70 6.75 -25.41
C ARG A 536 9.52 8.28 -25.34
N GLY A 537 10.43 9.01 -24.70
CA GLY A 537 10.29 10.46 -24.52
C GLY A 537 9.25 10.85 -23.46
N SER A 538 8.59 9.88 -22.82
CA SER A 538 7.75 10.08 -21.65
C SER A 538 8.57 9.91 -20.38
N TYR A 539 8.33 10.80 -19.41
CA TYR A 539 8.85 10.69 -18.06
C TYR A 539 7.77 10.13 -17.13
N ILE A 540 8.10 9.07 -16.41
CA ILE A 540 7.24 8.43 -15.43
C ILE A 540 7.89 8.62 -14.05
N PRO A 541 7.31 9.45 -13.16
CA PRO A 541 7.81 9.57 -11.81
C PRO A 541 7.55 8.27 -11.05
N GLU A 542 8.61 7.61 -10.58
CA GLU A 542 8.51 6.31 -9.93
C GLU A 542 9.23 6.35 -8.57
N PRO A 543 8.54 6.75 -7.48
CA PRO A 543 9.14 6.87 -6.17
C PRO A 543 9.69 5.55 -5.60
N PHE A 544 9.23 4.39 -6.08
CA PHE A 544 9.75 3.11 -5.61
C PHE A 544 11.22 2.89 -6.01
N THR A 545 11.73 3.61 -7.03
CA THR A 545 13.16 3.61 -7.36
C THR A 545 14.02 4.05 -6.15
N TYR A 546 13.58 5.05 -5.36
CA TYR A 546 14.29 5.45 -4.14
C TYR A 546 14.45 4.31 -3.12
N MET A 547 13.45 3.44 -2.98
CA MET A 547 13.56 2.24 -2.12
C MET A 547 14.62 1.28 -2.67
N TYR A 548 14.66 1.09 -4.00
CA TYR A 548 15.66 0.23 -4.63
C TYR A 548 17.09 0.76 -4.46
N GLY A 549 17.29 2.07 -4.59
CA GLY A 549 18.55 2.74 -4.27
C GLY A 549 18.90 2.64 -2.78
N SER A 550 17.92 2.73 -1.90
CA SER A 550 18.10 2.56 -0.45
C SER A 550 18.62 1.17 -0.11
N VAL A 551 18.10 0.12 -0.75
CA VAL A 551 18.61 -1.26 -0.61
C VAL A 551 20.07 -1.36 -1.06
N GLN A 552 20.44 -0.74 -2.18
CA GLN A 552 21.85 -0.69 -2.63
C GLN A 552 22.74 0.02 -1.59
N LEU A 553 22.32 1.17 -1.07
CA LEU A 553 23.10 1.92 -0.08
C LEU A 553 23.25 1.15 1.25
N MET A 554 22.18 0.53 1.73
CA MET A 554 22.13 -0.13 3.03
C MET A 554 22.79 -1.50 3.03
N PHE A 555 22.52 -2.34 2.04
CA PHE A 555 22.96 -3.75 2.03
C PHE A 555 24.20 -4.00 1.18
N VAL A 556 24.58 -3.06 0.31
CA VAL A 556 25.73 -3.21 -0.56
C VAL A 556 26.83 -2.23 -0.20
N HIS A 557 26.57 -0.93 -0.29
CA HIS A 557 27.60 0.08 -0.14
C HIS A 557 28.10 0.22 1.32
N LEU A 558 27.19 0.30 2.29
CA LEU A 558 27.58 0.42 3.69
C LEU A 558 28.39 -0.80 4.18
N PRO A 559 28.00 -2.06 3.91
CA PRO A 559 28.82 -3.23 4.19
C PRO A 559 30.16 -3.23 3.44
N LEU A 560 30.20 -2.77 2.19
CA LEU A 560 31.45 -2.67 1.42
C LEU A 560 32.48 -1.82 2.15
N VAL A 561 32.10 -0.64 2.66
CA VAL A 561 33.00 0.24 3.42
C VAL A 561 33.60 -0.49 4.62
N LEU A 562 32.77 -1.23 5.37
CA LEU A 562 33.21 -2.00 6.54
C LEU A 562 34.15 -3.14 6.15
N VAL A 563 33.83 -3.87 5.07
CA VAL A 563 34.63 -4.97 4.55
C VAL A 563 35.98 -4.47 4.03
N LEU A 564 36.01 -3.38 3.26
CA LEU A 564 37.25 -2.77 2.78
C LEU A 564 38.12 -2.25 3.92
N ALA A 565 37.52 -1.63 4.94
CA ALA A 565 38.22 -1.19 6.13
C ALA A 565 38.84 -2.36 6.91
N TYR A 566 38.14 -3.49 6.99
CA TYR A 566 38.68 -4.73 7.55
C TYR A 566 39.81 -5.31 6.69
N CYS A 567 39.63 -5.40 5.36
CA CYS A 567 40.67 -5.85 4.45
C CYS A 567 41.94 -4.97 4.53
N LEU A 568 41.78 -3.67 4.73
CA LEU A 568 42.88 -2.73 4.93
C LEU A 568 43.66 -3.05 6.19
N GLU A 569 42.99 -3.21 7.34
CA GLU A 569 43.64 -3.60 8.59
C GLU A 569 44.41 -4.90 8.43
N MET A 570 43.82 -5.89 7.76
CA MET A 570 44.49 -7.15 7.45
C MET A 570 45.72 -6.97 6.57
N ARG A 571 45.74 -5.98 5.68
CA ARG A 571 46.92 -5.63 4.87
C ARG A 571 47.99 -4.88 5.68
N LEU A 572 47.59 -4.05 6.63
CA LEU A 572 48.50 -3.26 7.47
C LEU A 572 49.15 -4.10 8.58
N PHE A 573 48.38 -5.00 9.21
CA PHE A 573 48.79 -5.75 10.41
C PHE A 573 48.87 -7.26 10.21
N GLY A 574 48.41 -7.77 9.07
CA GLY A 574 48.41 -9.21 8.79
C GLY A 574 49.77 -9.74 8.35
N GLN A 575 50.12 -10.93 8.84
CA GLN A 575 51.26 -11.72 8.36
C GLN A 575 51.04 -12.19 6.90
N ASN A 576 52.12 -12.55 6.19
CA ASN A 576 52.11 -13.14 4.83
C ASN A 576 51.38 -14.49 4.80
N LEU A 577 50.04 -14.47 4.80
CA LEU A 577 49.20 -15.66 4.86
C LEU A 577 48.94 -16.22 3.46
N ARG A 578 49.14 -17.53 3.29
CA ARG A 578 48.93 -18.27 2.04
C ARG A 578 47.78 -19.27 2.17
N GLY A 579 47.26 -19.72 1.03
CA GLY A 579 46.25 -20.80 0.95
C GLY A 579 44.91 -20.48 1.61
N VAL A 580 44.31 -21.49 2.27
CA VAL A 580 42.95 -21.45 2.86
C VAL A 580 42.76 -20.30 3.85
N LYS A 581 43.79 -19.96 4.64
CA LYS A 581 43.74 -18.84 5.60
C LYS A 581 43.51 -17.48 4.92
N ARG A 582 43.93 -17.31 3.66
CA ARG A 582 43.68 -16.10 2.86
C ARG A 582 42.23 -16.04 2.37
N VAL A 583 41.66 -17.19 1.99
CA VAL A 583 40.26 -17.29 1.55
C VAL A 583 39.32 -17.01 2.72
N LEU A 584 39.54 -17.67 3.86
CA LEU A 584 38.74 -17.47 5.09
C LEU A 584 38.70 -16.00 5.52
N LYS A 585 39.81 -15.28 5.38
CA LYS A 585 39.90 -13.85 5.72
C LYS A 585 39.17 -12.92 4.75
N ASN A 586 38.90 -13.37 3.52
CA ASN A 586 38.14 -12.61 2.52
C ASN A 586 36.68 -13.07 2.41
N LEU A 587 36.22 -14.00 3.26
CA LEU A 587 34.83 -14.45 3.28
C LEU A 587 33.80 -13.31 3.35
N PRO A 588 33.98 -12.24 4.15
CA PRO A 588 33.02 -11.13 4.16
C PRO A 588 32.88 -10.45 2.80
N PHE A 589 34.00 -10.30 2.05
CA PHE A 589 33.96 -9.74 0.70
C PHE A 589 33.34 -10.70 -0.30
N ILE A 590 33.69 -11.99 -0.24
CA ILE A 590 33.11 -13.02 -1.11
C ILE A 590 31.59 -13.09 -0.92
N PHE A 591 31.13 -13.09 0.32
CA PHE A 591 29.70 -13.09 0.65
C PHE A 591 28.98 -11.86 0.08
N LEU A 592 29.55 -10.67 0.27
CA LEU A 592 29.01 -9.43 -0.29
C LEU A 592 28.97 -9.46 -1.83
N LEU A 593 30.02 -9.99 -2.46
CA LEU A 593 30.10 -10.13 -3.92
C LEU A 593 29.05 -11.12 -4.44
N SER A 594 28.83 -12.24 -3.74
CA SER A 594 27.78 -13.21 -4.09
C SER A 594 26.39 -12.59 -4.06
N ILE A 595 26.09 -11.75 -3.06
CA ILE A 595 24.82 -10.99 -3.01
C ILE A 595 24.70 -10.06 -4.22
N GLN A 596 25.75 -9.32 -4.58
CA GLN A 596 25.69 -8.40 -5.72
C GLN A 596 25.52 -9.12 -7.05
N LEU A 597 26.21 -10.25 -7.25
CA LEU A 597 26.05 -11.09 -8.44
C LEU A 597 24.63 -11.64 -8.56
N LEU A 598 24.04 -12.07 -7.44
CA LEU A 598 22.65 -12.50 -7.40
C LEU A 598 21.69 -11.36 -7.77
N LEU A 599 21.91 -10.15 -7.24
CA LEU A 599 21.09 -8.97 -7.56
C LEU A 599 21.24 -8.55 -9.02
N ALA A 600 22.45 -8.63 -9.60
CA ALA A 600 22.69 -8.38 -11.02
C ALA A 600 22.04 -9.45 -11.91
N TYR A 601 22.07 -10.72 -11.49
CA TYR A 601 21.39 -11.81 -12.18
C TYR A 601 19.88 -11.63 -12.21
N PHE A 602 19.24 -11.26 -11.08
CA PHE A 602 17.81 -10.94 -11.08
C PHE A 602 17.47 -9.76 -12.02
N TYR A 603 18.36 -8.78 -12.12
CA TYR A 603 18.21 -7.67 -13.08
C TYR A 603 18.31 -8.11 -14.53
N TRP A 604 19.23 -9.04 -14.83
CA TRP A 604 19.34 -9.61 -16.17
C TRP A 604 18.08 -10.38 -16.58
N LEU A 605 17.47 -11.12 -15.66
CA LEU A 605 16.25 -11.87 -15.95
C LEU A 605 15.06 -10.96 -16.26
N GLU A 606 14.94 -9.81 -15.59
CA GLU A 606 13.81 -8.90 -15.80
C GLU A 606 13.92 -8.05 -17.07
N TYR A 607 15.11 -7.49 -17.30
CA TYR A 607 15.34 -6.45 -18.32
C TYR A 607 16.30 -6.88 -19.44
N GLY A 608 16.75 -8.13 -19.41
CA GLY A 608 17.57 -8.74 -20.44
C GLY A 608 19.04 -8.29 -20.43
N THR A 609 19.74 -8.72 -21.48
CA THR A 609 21.20 -8.55 -21.63
C THR A 609 21.63 -7.09 -21.73
N LEU A 610 20.82 -6.23 -22.38
CA LEU A 610 21.16 -4.82 -22.52
C LEU A 610 21.22 -4.13 -21.15
N ALA A 611 20.21 -4.33 -20.31
CA ALA A 611 20.17 -3.82 -18.95
C ALA A 611 21.27 -4.37 -18.06
N PHE A 612 21.64 -5.65 -18.24
CA PHE A 612 22.76 -6.24 -17.52
C PHE A 612 24.09 -5.60 -17.90
N ILE A 613 24.35 -5.36 -19.18
CA ILE A 613 25.59 -4.72 -19.65
C ILE A 613 25.61 -3.24 -19.23
N PHE A 614 24.50 -2.52 -19.43
CA PHE A 614 24.33 -1.10 -19.09
C PHE A 614 23.55 -0.91 -17.79
N GLY A 615 23.98 -1.62 -16.75
CA GLY A 615 23.42 -1.51 -15.40
C GLY A 615 24.41 -0.92 -14.40
N PRO A 616 24.70 0.41 -14.42
CA PRO A 616 25.64 1.04 -13.50
C PRO A 616 25.37 0.75 -12.02
N LEU A 617 24.10 0.71 -11.63
CA LEU A 617 23.72 0.45 -10.24
C LEU A 617 24.09 -0.97 -9.78
N ARG A 618 23.89 -1.98 -10.65
CA ARG A 618 24.06 -3.40 -10.31
C ARG A 618 25.37 -3.95 -10.88
N THR A 619 25.47 -4.14 -12.18
CA THR A 619 26.60 -4.81 -12.84
C THR A 619 27.90 -4.03 -12.73
N TRP A 620 27.92 -2.72 -12.99
CA TRP A 620 29.18 -1.97 -12.90
C TRP A 620 29.67 -1.84 -11.46
N SER A 621 28.74 -1.84 -10.49
CA SER A 621 29.08 -1.87 -9.07
C SER A 621 29.90 -3.11 -8.69
N VAL A 622 29.62 -4.28 -9.29
CA VAL A 622 30.40 -5.52 -9.07
C VAL A 622 31.86 -5.30 -9.48
N PHE A 623 32.10 -4.78 -10.68
CA PHE A 623 33.45 -4.51 -11.18
C PHE A 623 34.17 -3.46 -10.33
N LEU A 624 33.48 -2.38 -9.97
CA LEU A 624 34.01 -1.35 -9.08
C LEU A 624 34.43 -1.95 -7.73
N ASN A 625 33.62 -2.81 -7.14
CA ASN A 625 33.87 -3.38 -5.83
C ASN A 625 35.05 -4.36 -5.85
N ILE A 626 35.17 -5.18 -6.90
CA ILE A 626 36.34 -6.02 -7.14
C ILE A 626 37.60 -5.17 -7.27
N LEU A 627 37.54 -4.07 -8.03
CA LEU A 627 38.66 -3.14 -8.20
C LEU A 627 39.06 -2.52 -6.86
N LEU A 628 38.12 -2.03 -6.06
CA LEU A 628 38.38 -1.42 -4.76
C LEU A 628 38.99 -2.41 -3.77
N TRP A 629 38.47 -3.63 -3.74
CA TRP A 629 39.02 -4.71 -2.93
C TRP A 629 40.45 -5.06 -3.36
N TYR A 630 40.69 -5.22 -4.66
CA TYR A 630 42.02 -5.48 -5.21
C TYR A 630 43.00 -4.36 -4.87
N LYS A 631 42.63 -3.09 -5.06
CA LYS A 631 43.47 -1.92 -4.74
C LYS A 631 43.77 -1.82 -3.24
N THR A 632 42.84 -2.24 -2.39
CA THR A 632 43.04 -2.30 -0.93
C THR A 632 44.02 -3.40 -0.55
N LEU A 633 43.90 -4.60 -1.12
CA LEU A 633 44.83 -5.70 -0.80
C LEU A 633 46.24 -5.53 -1.41
N THR A 634 46.37 -4.78 -2.51
CA THR A 634 47.63 -4.55 -3.22
C THR A 634 48.28 -3.21 -2.90
N LEU A 635 47.96 -2.62 -1.74
CA LEU A 635 48.61 -1.41 -1.24
C LEU A 635 50.14 -1.60 -1.15
N PRO A 636 50.95 -0.71 -1.78
CA PRO A 636 52.40 -0.77 -1.71
C PRO A 636 52.90 -0.66 -0.26
N PRO A 637 53.98 -1.38 0.11
CA PRO A 637 54.52 -1.35 1.47
C PRO A 637 54.84 0.05 1.98
N ASP A 638 55.34 0.94 1.13
CA ASP A 638 55.67 2.34 1.51
C ASP A 638 54.43 3.12 1.94
N TYR A 639 53.32 2.91 1.24
CA TYR A 639 52.05 3.52 1.57
C TYR A 639 51.49 2.95 2.88
N CYS A 640 51.62 1.64 3.11
CA CYS A 640 51.27 1.01 4.39
C CYS A 640 52.07 1.62 5.55
N ARG A 641 53.38 1.82 5.38
CA ARG A 641 54.23 2.48 6.38
C ARG A 641 53.77 3.92 6.68
N SER A 642 53.35 4.67 5.67
CA SER A 642 52.79 6.01 5.85
C SER A 642 51.47 6.01 6.63
N LEU A 643 50.60 5.03 6.39
CA LEU A 643 49.33 4.90 7.11
C LEU A 643 49.54 4.51 8.57
N LEU A 644 50.47 3.59 8.86
CA LEU A 644 50.81 3.20 10.24
C LEU A 644 51.34 4.40 11.05
N LYS A 645 52.19 5.25 10.45
CA LYS A 645 52.65 6.49 11.09
C LYS A 645 51.51 7.45 11.46
N LEU A 646 50.43 7.48 10.67
CA LEU A 646 49.25 8.28 10.98
C LEU A 646 48.45 7.68 12.13
N GLU A 647 48.39 6.36 12.23
CA GLU A 647 47.71 5.64 13.31
C GLU A 647 48.38 5.83 14.67
N ASP A 648 49.72 5.92 14.69
CA ASP A 648 50.53 6.11 15.89
C ASP A 648 50.48 7.56 16.43
N LEU A 649 49.86 8.50 15.71
CA LEU A 649 49.71 9.88 16.19
C LEU A 649 48.86 9.91 17.48
N PRO A 650 49.22 10.75 18.47
CA PRO A 650 48.42 10.92 19.67
C PRO A 650 47.04 11.47 19.28
N SER A 651 46.04 10.60 19.47
CA SER A 651 44.63 10.88 19.24
C SER A 651 44.10 12.03 20.08
#